data_AF-A0A671U2J3-F1
#
_entry.id   AF-A0A671U2J3-F1
#
_cell.length_a   1.000
_cell.length_b   1.000
_cell.length_c   1.000
_cell.angle_alpha   90.00
_cell.angle_beta   90.00
_cell.angle_gamma   90.00
#
_symmetry.space_group_name_H-M   'P 1'
#
loop_
_entity.id
_entity.type
_entity.pdbx_description
1 polymer ?
#
loop_
_entity_poly.entity_id
_entity_poly.type
_entity_poly.pdbx_seq_one_letter_code
_entity_poly.pdbx_strand_id
1 'polypeptide(L)'
;MFGFLHCCPQMAANVSGCSFESTEKLADCMKNLDFDTFVDLTKNEQLRYSINVDGHFLTKPVDELFQKHELLTVPFMTGVNDDEGGWSLPSFFAPPDWTEGMDRESVQNIISFFHPDPIISGLIAEEYTKNGEDRVKNRDGLTEMLGDLMFTIPAIKTANAHRDAGAPVYLYEFQYTPKLLQERRPSFVGSDHGDELFLVFGFCFTTSHVKLSGECSEEEMQFSRTVMSYWANFARTGSPNGDGLAHWPKYGAEEHYLEIRLKEQVTGQSLKKDRFVFMTQTLQEKVQQLKSPEVHTKLGSLRGTFVSVKGKEAGVHAFLGVPFAKPPVGPALRLAAPQPVEGWKGVREATQQPLMCVQSIKLTYDLLEKFGATLPEIPDISEDCLYLNIYTPANRAPNAKLPVMVWIHGGGLSMGSASSYNGSALAAYQDVVVVLIQYRLGALGFLSTGDEHMSGNFGLLDQVQALRWVQEHIHNFGGNPDLVTIFGESAGGVSVSLLLLSPLSNGLFHHAIAESGTAAMDKLVANDPLPMTQVVANITGCSFESTQKLADCMKNLDFDTFVDLTNNLQLRYPINVDGHFLTKHVDELFQKHELLTVPFMTGVNDDEGGWLLSNFFAPPNWTEGMDREQVQNIISIFYPDPIISGLIVEEYIGNGEDRVKNRDGFTEMLGDLMFNIPAIKAANTHRDAGAPVYLYEYQYPPKLMQDRRPSFVGCDHADEIMTVFGFCFTTSHVKLSVVLDECSEEEMQLSRTVMSYWANFARTGSPNGDGLAHWPKYGAEEQYLEIRLKEQVTGQSLKKDRFVFLTQTLPQKVQQQKAKKHSEL
;
A
#
# COMPACT_ATOMS: atom_id res chain seq x y z
N MET A 1 25.36 9.90 -13.53
CA MET A 1 23.92 10.07 -13.17
C MET A 1 22.95 10.13 -14.37
N PHE A 2 23.42 10.25 -15.63
CA PHE A 2 22.58 10.03 -16.82
C PHE A 2 22.88 8.66 -17.44
N GLY A 3 22.16 7.64 -16.98
CA GLY A 3 22.04 6.40 -17.73
C GLY A 3 20.96 6.62 -18.78
N PHE A 4 21.32 7.18 -19.94
CA PHE A 4 20.47 7.03 -21.12
C PHE A 4 20.22 5.53 -21.27
N LEU A 5 18.95 5.13 -21.28
CA LEU A 5 18.48 3.75 -21.42
C LEU A 5 19.45 2.97 -22.30
N HIS A 6 20.25 2.08 -21.70
CA HIS A 6 21.05 1.15 -22.47
C HIS A 6 20.05 0.41 -23.36
N CYS A 7 20.20 0.53 -24.68
CA CYS A 7 19.44 -0.32 -25.58
C CYS A 7 19.74 -1.76 -25.17
N CYS A 8 18.72 -2.46 -24.67
CA CYS A 8 18.86 -3.86 -24.33
C CYS A 8 19.31 -4.57 -25.62
N PRO A 9 20.41 -5.33 -25.62
CA PRO A 9 20.84 -6.08 -26.80
C PRO A 9 19.73 -6.95 -27.40
N GLN A 10 18.81 -7.44 -26.55
CA GLN A 10 17.61 -8.15 -26.98
C GLN A 10 16.64 -7.27 -27.79
N MET A 11 16.46 -6.02 -27.40
CA MET A 11 15.60 -5.07 -28.12
C MET A 11 16.20 -4.70 -29.47
N ALA A 12 17.51 -4.43 -29.51
CA ALA A 12 18.24 -4.22 -30.76
C ALA A 12 18.07 -5.41 -31.71
N ALA A 13 18.21 -6.64 -31.20
CA ALA A 13 18.02 -7.86 -31.97
C ALA A 13 16.59 -8.01 -32.52
N ASN A 14 15.57 -7.79 -31.67
CA ASN A 14 14.17 -7.90 -32.06
C ASN A 14 13.80 -6.91 -33.17
N VAL A 15 14.25 -5.65 -33.07
CA VAL A 15 13.94 -4.62 -34.06
C VAL A 15 14.73 -4.84 -35.36
N SER A 16 15.97 -5.33 -35.27
CA SER A 16 16.83 -5.58 -36.44
C SER A 16 16.57 -6.90 -37.16
N GLY A 17 15.70 -7.75 -36.63
CA GLY A 17 15.50 -9.12 -37.13
C GLY A 17 16.71 -10.04 -36.88
N CYS A 18 17.64 -9.64 -36.00
CA CYS A 18 18.77 -10.48 -35.59
C CYS A 18 18.37 -11.38 -34.41
N SER A 19 19.06 -12.51 -34.23
CA SER A 19 18.92 -13.31 -33.00
C SER A 19 19.89 -12.82 -31.92
N PHE A 20 19.41 -12.67 -30.68
CA PHE A 20 20.27 -12.42 -29.53
C PHE A 20 20.67 -13.73 -28.85
N GLU A 21 21.72 -14.37 -29.37
CA GLU A 21 22.32 -15.57 -28.76
C GLU A 21 23.58 -15.22 -27.94
N SER A 22 24.31 -14.20 -28.38
CA SER A 22 25.41 -13.57 -27.65
C SER A 22 25.63 -12.16 -28.20
N THR A 23 26.34 -11.31 -27.45
CA THR A 23 26.71 -9.96 -27.90
C THR A 23 27.56 -9.99 -29.17
N GLU A 24 28.44 -10.98 -29.32
CA GLU A 24 29.26 -11.20 -30.53
C GLU A 24 28.40 -11.55 -31.75
N LYS A 25 27.47 -12.49 -31.60
CA LYS A 25 26.56 -12.89 -32.69
C LYS A 25 25.63 -11.76 -33.12
N LEU A 26 25.11 -11.00 -32.15
CA LEU A 26 24.33 -9.81 -32.45
C LEU A 26 25.17 -8.77 -33.21
N ALA A 27 26.39 -8.48 -32.73
CA ALA A 27 27.27 -7.53 -33.38
C ALA A 27 27.60 -7.96 -34.83
N ASP A 28 27.87 -9.25 -35.06
CA ASP A 28 28.15 -9.76 -36.40
C ASP A 28 26.91 -9.74 -37.30
N CYS A 29 25.71 -10.03 -36.78
CA CYS A 29 24.47 -9.85 -37.54
C CYS A 29 24.27 -8.37 -37.92
N MET A 30 24.39 -7.45 -36.95
CA MET A 30 24.20 -6.02 -37.17
C MET A 30 25.19 -5.44 -38.20
N LYS A 31 26.46 -5.89 -38.19
CA LYS A 31 27.46 -5.49 -39.19
C LYS A 31 27.12 -5.94 -40.62
N ASN A 32 26.31 -7.00 -40.76
CA ASN A 32 25.95 -7.59 -42.04
C ASN A 32 24.54 -7.18 -42.52
N LEU A 33 23.86 -6.29 -41.80
CA LEU A 33 22.60 -5.70 -42.27
C LEU A 33 22.88 -4.88 -43.54
N ASP A 34 21.97 -4.95 -44.51
CA ASP A 34 22.02 -4.06 -45.65
C ASP A 34 21.72 -2.60 -45.22
N PHE A 35 22.14 -1.65 -46.05
CA PHE A 35 22.04 -0.23 -45.73
C PHE A 35 20.61 0.23 -45.47
N ASP A 36 19.63 -0.27 -46.23
CA ASP A 36 18.24 0.16 -46.10
C ASP A 36 17.64 -0.36 -44.79
N THR A 37 17.90 -1.62 -44.45
CA THR A 37 17.52 -2.18 -43.14
C THR A 37 18.18 -1.43 -41.99
N PHE A 38 19.46 -1.06 -42.12
CA PHE A 38 20.15 -0.27 -41.10
C PHE A 38 19.54 1.14 -40.96
N VAL A 39 19.20 1.80 -42.08
CA VAL A 39 18.52 3.10 -42.06
C VAL A 39 17.14 2.98 -41.40
N ASP A 40 16.38 1.93 -41.69
CA ASP A 40 15.07 1.72 -41.07
C ASP A 40 15.18 1.45 -39.57
N LEU A 41 16.25 0.80 -39.10
CA LEU A 41 16.55 0.70 -37.67
C LEU A 41 16.76 2.05 -37.02
N THR A 42 17.47 2.99 -37.67
CA THR A 42 17.70 4.32 -37.09
C THR A 42 16.42 5.16 -36.95
N LYS A 43 15.35 4.80 -37.65
CA LYS A 43 14.03 5.45 -37.53
C LYS A 43 13.19 4.87 -36.39
N ASN A 44 13.62 3.77 -35.78
CA ASN A 44 12.88 3.15 -34.70
C ASN A 44 13.09 3.90 -33.38
N GLU A 45 12.03 4.54 -32.89
CA GLU A 45 12.05 5.37 -31.67
C GLU A 45 12.36 4.58 -30.38
N GLN A 46 12.29 3.24 -30.42
CA GLN A 46 12.67 2.37 -29.30
C GLN A 46 14.19 2.15 -29.19
N LEU A 47 14.95 2.35 -30.28
CA LEU A 47 16.40 2.22 -30.25
C LEU A 47 17.04 3.54 -29.77
N ARG A 48 17.69 3.50 -28.62
CA ARG A 48 18.40 4.63 -28.02
C ARG A 48 19.89 4.33 -27.91
N TYR A 49 20.73 5.27 -28.32
CA TYR A 49 22.18 5.11 -28.30
C TYR A 49 22.76 5.86 -27.10
N SER A 50 23.59 5.17 -26.31
CA SER A 50 24.31 5.75 -25.18
C SER A 50 25.82 5.75 -25.46
N ILE A 51 26.55 6.68 -24.83
CA ILE A 51 28.02 6.63 -24.81
C ILE A 51 28.45 5.43 -23.94
N ASN A 52 29.37 4.61 -24.46
CA ASN A 52 29.83 3.39 -23.78
C ASN A 52 31.15 3.62 -23.04
N VAL A 53 31.27 3.02 -21.86
CA VAL A 53 32.57 2.85 -21.18
C VAL A 53 33.23 1.61 -21.79
N ASP A 54 34.10 1.84 -22.76
CA ASP A 54 34.67 0.80 -23.63
C ASP A 54 36.04 0.29 -23.16
N GLY A 55 36.63 0.91 -22.13
CA GLY A 55 37.98 0.60 -21.68
C GLY A 55 39.09 1.20 -22.56
N HIS A 56 38.74 1.87 -23.66
CA HIS A 56 39.65 2.40 -24.67
C HIS A 56 39.60 3.92 -24.76
N PHE A 57 38.45 4.49 -25.14
CA PHE A 57 38.21 5.93 -25.14
C PHE A 57 37.79 6.41 -23.75
N LEU A 58 36.77 5.76 -23.16
CA LEU A 58 36.40 5.95 -21.76
C LEU A 58 36.83 4.71 -20.98
N THR A 59 37.94 4.83 -20.25
CA THR A 59 38.49 3.73 -19.46
C THR A 59 37.67 3.40 -18.23
N LYS A 60 36.88 4.37 -17.75
CA LYS A 60 36.05 4.30 -16.53
C LYS A 60 34.81 5.18 -16.70
N PRO A 61 33.77 5.00 -15.87
CA PRO A 61 32.66 5.95 -15.78
C PRO A 61 33.15 7.39 -15.53
N VAL A 62 32.51 8.37 -16.17
CA VAL A 62 32.91 9.80 -16.10
C VAL A 62 32.94 10.32 -14.66
N ASP A 63 31.97 9.94 -13.83
CA ASP A 63 31.93 10.35 -12.41
C ASP A 63 33.18 9.86 -11.64
N GLU A 64 33.73 8.68 -11.98
CA GLU A 64 34.97 8.15 -11.38
C GLU A 64 36.21 8.90 -11.91
N LEU A 65 36.26 9.19 -13.21
CA LEU A 65 37.35 9.98 -13.82
C LEU A 65 37.44 11.37 -13.19
N PHE A 66 36.29 12.02 -12.98
CA PHE A 66 36.22 13.32 -12.31
C PHE A 66 36.68 13.24 -10.86
N GLN A 67 36.21 12.27 -10.08
CA GLN A 67 36.62 12.12 -8.67
C GLN A 67 38.12 11.83 -8.49
N LYS A 68 38.73 11.12 -9.43
CA LYS A 68 40.16 10.76 -9.39
C LYS A 68 41.06 11.80 -10.07
N HIS A 69 40.48 12.86 -10.62
CA HIS A 69 41.17 13.85 -11.47
C HIS A 69 41.93 13.18 -12.65
N GLU A 70 41.41 12.08 -13.18
CA GLU A 70 41.97 11.36 -14.33
C GLU A 70 41.50 11.99 -15.65
N LEU A 71 41.81 13.28 -15.84
CA LEU A 71 41.40 14.07 -16.99
C LEU A 71 42.55 14.92 -17.55
N LEU A 72 42.42 15.31 -18.83
CA LEU A 72 43.44 16.15 -19.47
C LEU A 72 43.34 17.60 -18.96
N THR A 73 44.42 18.09 -18.36
CA THR A 73 44.49 19.44 -17.80
C THR A 73 44.90 20.48 -18.84
N VAL A 74 44.04 20.69 -19.84
CA VAL A 74 44.19 21.77 -20.84
C VAL A 74 43.26 22.94 -20.48
N PRO A 75 43.55 24.19 -20.91
CA PRO A 75 42.58 25.27 -20.80
C PRO A 75 41.21 24.82 -21.34
N PHE A 76 40.16 25.01 -20.55
CA PHE A 76 38.83 24.51 -20.81
C PHE A 76 37.82 25.65 -20.76
N MET A 77 36.97 25.76 -21.78
CA MET A 77 35.89 26.74 -21.84
C MET A 77 34.59 25.99 -22.09
N THR A 78 33.58 26.26 -21.28
CA THR A 78 32.25 25.62 -21.36
C THR A 78 31.19 26.63 -20.93
N GLY A 79 29.92 26.33 -21.20
CA GLY A 79 28.82 27.18 -20.81
C GLY A 79 27.49 26.59 -21.23
N VAL A 80 26.43 27.33 -20.91
CA VAL A 80 25.06 26.99 -21.22
C VAL A 80 24.29 28.22 -21.68
N ASN A 81 23.12 28.00 -22.26
CA ASN A 81 22.14 29.05 -22.49
C ASN A 81 21.24 29.21 -21.25
N ASP A 82 20.60 30.37 -21.08
CA ASP A 82 19.73 30.62 -19.91
C ASP A 82 18.43 29.79 -19.91
N ASP A 83 18.02 29.24 -21.05
CA ASP A 83 16.84 28.41 -21.20
C ASP A 83 17.10 27.16 -22.07
N GLU A 84 18.11 26.36 -21.70
CA GLU A 84 18.53 25.13 -22.40
C GLU A 84 17.39 24.12 -22.73
N GLY A 85 16.30 24.15 -21.96
CA GLY A 85 15.14 23.28 -22.16
C GLY A 85 13.90 24.03 -22.66
N GLY A 86 14.05 25.25 -23.17
CA GLY A 86 12.93 26.17 -23.44
C GLY A 86 12.03 25.78 -24.60
N TRP A 87 12.57 25.18 -25.66
CA TRP A 87 11.81 24.91 -26.88
C TRP A 87 12.14 23.60 -27.57
N SER A 88 13.39 23.38 -27.97
CA SER A 88 13.74 22.26 -28.86
C SER A 88 13.52 20.89 -28.19
N LEU A 89 13.85 20.77 -26.90
CA LEU A 89 13.68 19.54 -26.14
C LEU A 89 12.20 19.24 -25.81
N PRO A 90 11.42 20.14 -25.18
CA PRO A 90 10.00 19.89 -24.93
C PRO A 90 9.21 19.58 -26.20
N SER A 91 9.54 20.19 -27.33
CA SER A 91 8.89 19.91 -28.61
C SER A 91 9.03 18.45 -29.08
N PHE A 92 9.98 17.69 -28.53
CA PHE A 92 10.17 16.26 -28.79
C PHE A 92 9.45 15.36 -27.78
N PHE A 93 9.39 15.76 -26.50
CA PHE A 93 8.90 14.91 -25.41
C PHE A 93 7.50 15.26 -24.89
N ALA A 94 7.06 16.50 -25.08
CA ALA A 94 5.81 17.03 -24.53
C ALA A 94 4.64 16.87 -25.52
N PRO A 95 3.39 16.80 -25.03
CA PRO A 95 2.21 16.70 -25.88
C PRO A 95 2.01 17.98 -26.73
N PRO A 96 1.29 17.93 -27.87
CA PRO A 96 1.20 19.05 -28.81
C PRO A 96 0.71 20.39 -28.23
N ASP A 97 -0.05 20.38 -27.13
CA ASP A 97 -0.63 21.54 -26.45
C ASP A 97 0.18 22.05 -25.25
N TRP A 98 1.37 21.49 -25.00
CA TRP A 98 2.20 21.79 -23.82
C TRP A 98 2.51 23.29 -23.63
N THR A 99 2.53 24.07 -24.72
CA THR A 99 2.79 25.52 -24.69
C THR A 99 1.74 26.30 -23.89
N GLU A 100 0.51 25.78 -23.78
CA GLU A 100 -0.58 26.40 -23.01
C GLU A 100 -0.54 26.04 -21.51
N GLY A 101 0.31 25.09 -21.12
CA GLY A 101 0.46 24.61 -19.75
C GLY A 101 0.19 23.11 -19.60
N MET A 102 0.74 22.50 -18.56
CA MET A 102 0.72 21.05 -18.33
C MET A 102 0.19 20.68 -16.95
N ASP A 103 -0.46 19.53 -16.82
CA ASP A 103 -0.67 18.94 -15.49
C ASP A 103 0.64 18.37 -14.94
N ARG A 104 0.72 18.26 -13.61
CA ARG A 104 1.90 17.74 -12.92
C ARG A 104 2.20 16.29 -13.29
N GLU A 105 1.16 15.49 -13.53
CA GLU A 105 1.29 14.07 -13.89
C GLU A 105 2.01 13.91 -15.25
N SER A 106 1.65 14.70 -16.26
CA SER A 106 2.35 14.71 -17.55
C SER A 106 3.81 15.10 -17.41
N VAL A 107 4.12 16.12 -16.59
CA VAL A 107 5.50 16.52 -16.31
C VAL A 107 6.28 15.37 -15.66
N GLN A 108 5.68 14.72 -14.67
CA GLN A 108 6.31 13.61 -13.95
C GLN A 108 6.50 12.36 -14.81
N ASN A 109 5.58 12.08 -15.73
CA ASN A 109 5.74 11.01 -16.73
C ASN A 109 6.96 11.26 -17.62
N ILE A 110 7.18 12.50 -18.05
CA ILE A 110 8.38 12.88 -18.80
C ILE A 110 9.63 12.72 -17.93
N ILE A 111 9.61 13.15 -16.66
CA ILE A 111 10.75 12.95 -15.74
C ILE A 111 11.07 11.46 -15.56
N SER A 112 10.05 10.61 -15.44
CA SER A 112 10.20 9.17 -15.25
C SER A 112 10.87 8.48 -16.45
N PHE A 113 10.81 9.08 -17.64
CA PHE A 113 11.58 8.64 -18.81
C PHE A 113 13.10 8.78 -18.58
N PHE A 114 13.53 9.84 -17.87
CA PHE A 114 14.95 10.09 -17.55
C PHE A 114 15.38 9.42 -16.24
N HIS A 115 14.47 9.33 -15.27
CA HIS A 115 14.71 8.74 -13.95
C HIS A 115 13.60 7.73 -13.61
N PRO A 116 13.77 6.43 -13.94
CA PRO A 116 12.72 5.42 -13.75
C PRO A 116 12.37 5.11 -12.29
N ASP A 117 13.21 5.52 -11.32
CA ASP A 117 12.90 5.34 -9.90
C ASP A 117 11.83 6.37 -9.49
N PRO A 118 10.62 5.94 -9.07
CA PRO A 118 9.49 6.83 -8.81
C PRO A 118 9.74 7.79 -7.63
N ILE A 119 10.62 7.43 -6.69
CA ILE A 119 11.00 8.33 -5.59
C ILE A 119 11.84 9.48 -6.16
N ILE A 120 12.79 9.16 -7.04
CA ILE A 120 13.67 10.14 -7.66
C ILE A 120 12.86 11.05 -8.58
N SER A 121 12.03 10.49 -9.47
CA SER A 121 11.22 11.28 -10.38
C SER A 121 10.21 12.17 -9.64
N GLY A 122 9.57 11.66 -8.59
CA GLY A 122 8.65 12.42 -7.76
C GLY A 122 9.31 13.58 -7.01
N LEU A 123 10.49 13.37 -6.45
CA LEU A 123 11.26 14.44 -5.77
C LEU A 123 11.71 15.53 -6.75
N ILE A 124 12.13 15.15 -7.96
CA ILE A 124 12.46 16.11 -9.02
C ILE A 124 11.19 16.87 -9.42
N ALA A 125 10.08 16.18 -9.69
CA ALA A 125 8.82 16.82 -10.06
C ALA A 125 8.36 17.82 -8.98
N GLU A 126 8.44 17.46 -7.70
CA GLU A 126 8.13 18.35 -6.58
C GLU A 126 9.02 19.60 -6.58
N GLU A 127 10.32 19.43 -6.82
CA GLU A 127 11.26 20.55 -6.79
C GLU A 127 11.02 21.57 -7.90
N TYR A 128 10.60 21.12 -9.09
CA TYR A 128 10.35 22.00 -10.25
C TYR A 128 8.89 22.47 -10.39
N THR A 129 7.90 21.69 -9.95
CA THR A 129 6.46 22.04 -10.08
C THR A 129 5.82 22.54 -8.78
N LYS A 130 6.49 22.38 -7.64
CA LYS A 130 5.99 22.73 -6.30
C LYS A 130 4.64 22.06 -5.98
N ASN A 131 3.55 22.81 -5.85
CA ASN A 131 2.22 22.25 -5.53
C ASN A 131 1.50 21.65 -6.75
N GLY A 132 1.95 21.95 -7.98
CA GLY A 132 1.42 21.34 -9.20
C GLY A 132 0.06 21.87 -9.69
N GLU A 133 -0.54 22.84 -9.02
CA GLU A 133 -1.90 23.32 -9.33
C GLU A 133 -1.96 24.24 -10.56
N ASP A 134 -0.86 24.96 -10.85
CA ASP A 134 -0.77 25.92 -11.93
C ASP A 134 -0.12 25.29 -13.17
N ARG A 135 -0.92 25.11 -14.22
CA ARG A 135 -0.48 24.47 -15.45
C ARG A 135 0.68 25.19 -16.14
N VAL A 136 0.73 26.52 -16.07
CA VAL A 136 1.78 27.33 -16.69
C VAL A 136 3.09 27.15 -15.92
N LYS A 137 3.03 27.15 -14.58
CA LYS A 137 4.21 26.87 -13.75
C LYS A 137 4.73 25.45 -13.91
N ASN A 138 3.84 24.48 -14.12
CA ASN A 138 4.26 23.10 -14.41
C ASN A 138 5.01 23.00 -15.74
N ARG A 139 4.54 23.71 -16.78
CA ARG A 139 5.24 23.83 -18.07
C ARG A 139 6.63 24.45 -17.89
N ASP A 140 6.71 25.59 -17.18
CA ASP A 140 7.99 26.27 -16.95
C ASP A 140 8.94 25.42 -16.09
N GLY A 141 8.39 24.67 -15.14
CA GLY A 141 9.14 23.69 -14.35
C GLY A 141 9.69 22.55 -15.22
N LEU A 142 8.93 22.08 -16.22
CA LEU A 142 9.42 21.08 -17.18
C LEU A 142 10.59 21.61 -18.02
N THR A 143 10.48 22.82 -18.57
CA THR A 143 11.55 23.39 -19.42
C THR A 143 12.82 23.62 -18.61
N GLU A 144 12.71 24.19 -17.41
CA GLU A 144 13.85 24.36 -16.51
C GLU A 144 14.48 23.02 -16.14
N MET A 145 13.66 22.00 -15.81
CA MET A 145 14.12 20.67 -15.46
C MET A 145 14.86 19.97 -16.61
N LEU A 146 14.34 20.03 -17.84
CA LEU A 146 15.02 19.42 -19.00
C LEU A 146 16.38 20.09 -19.26
N GLY A 147 16.43 21.42 -19.20
CA GLY A 147 17.67 22.18 -19.36
C GLY A 147 18.69 21.85 -18.27
N ASP A 148 18.25 21.88 -17.00
CA ASP A 148 19.12 21.62 -15.86
C ASP A 148 19.63 20.18 -15.83
N LEU A 149 18.75 19.19 -16.08
CA LEU A 149 19.14 17.79 -16.14
C LEU A 149 20.12 17.55 -17.29
N MET A 150 19.77 17.92 -18.52
CA MET A 150 20.54 17.48 -19.69
C MET A 150 21.82 18.29 -19.92
N PHE A 151 21.85 19.58 -19.53
CA PHE A 151 22.92 20.49 -19.93
C PHE A 151 23.55 21.24 -18.75
N THR A 152 22.76 21.98 -17.96
CA THR A 152 23.32 22.91 -16.96
C THR A 152 24.09 22.22 -15.85
N ILE A 153 23.49 21.22 -15.18
CA ILE A 153 24.16 20.52 -14.09
C ILE A 153 25.38 19.72 -14.59
N PRO A 154 25.32 18.99 -15.72
CA PRO A 154 26.51 18.37 -16.32
C PRO A 154 27.63 19.36 -16.69
N ALA A 155 27.30 20.55 -17.21
CA ALA A 155 28.28 21.57 -17.55
C ALA A 155 29.01 22.09 -16.30
N ILE A 156 28.25 22.41 -15.23
CA ILE A 156 28.83 22.85 -13.94
C ILE A 156 29.70 21.75 -13.32
N LYS A 157 29.24 20.48 -13.34
CA LYS A 157 30.04 19.33 -12.88
C LYS A 157 31.37 19.22 -13.62
N THR A 158 31.34 19.38 -14.95
CA THR A 158 32.53 19.29 -15.79
C THR A 158 33.49 20.45 -15.56
N ALA A 159 32.97 21.68 -15.39
CA ALA A 159 33.75 22.85 -15.03
C ALA A 159 34.44 22.69 -13.67
N ASN A 160 33.72 22.19 -12.67
CA ASN A 160 34.26 21.88 -11.33
C ASN A 160 35.39 20.85 -11.42
N ALA A 161 35.18 19.73 -12.12
CA ALA A 161 36.19 18.67 -12.26
C ALA A 161 37.50 19.17 -12.91
N HIS A 162 37.39 19.99 -13.97
CA HIS A 162 38.57 20.57 -14.63
C HIS A 162 39.27 21.61 -13.75
N ARG A 163 38.50 22.44 -13.03
CA ARG A 163 39.04 23.41 -12.06
C ARG A 163 39.80 22.68 -10.96
N ASP A 164 39.23 21.63 -10.40
CA ASP A 164 39.79 20.88 -9.26
C ASP A 164 41.03 20.07 -9.65
N ALA A 165 41.11 19.66 -10.92
CA ALA A 165 42.33 19.11 -11.53
C ALA A 165 43.40 20.17 -11.86
N GLY A 166 43.12 21.46 -11.64
CA GLY A 166 44.06 22.57 -11.84
C GLY A 166 44.05 23.22 -13.23
N ALA A 167 43.10 22.86 -14.11
CA ALA A 167 43.00 23.47 -15.43
C ALA A 167 42.54 24.94 -15.36
N PRO A 168 42.97 25.81 -16.29
CA PRO A 168 42.32 27.10 -16.51
C PRO A 168 40.91 26.90 -17.06
N VAL A 169 39.88 27.20 -16.28
CA VAL A 169 38.47 27.02 -16.69
C VAL A 169 37.80 28.39 -16.89
N TYR A 170 36.98 28.51 -17.93
CA TYR A 170 36.12 29.68 -18.19
C TYR A 170 34.70 29.19 -18.42
N LEU A 171 33.76 29.65 -17.59
CA LEU A 171 32.34 29.30 -17.67
C LEU A 171 31.54 30.49 -18.22
N TYR A 172 30.55 30.26 -19.08
CA TYR A 172 29.55 31.26 -19.48
C TYR A 172 28.11 30.81 -19.30
N GLU A 173 27.22 31.81 -19.22
CA GLU A 173 25.79 31.67 -19.47
C GLU A 173 25.41 32.64 -20.61
N PHE A 174 24.86 32.12 -21.69
CA PHE A 174 24.49 32.92 -22.86
C PHE A 174 23.00 33.28 -22.80
N GLN A 175 22.69 34.57 -22.91
CA GLN A 175 21.35 35.11 -22.64
C GLN A 175 20.90 35.99 -23.82
N TYR A 176 20.80 35.40 -25.00
CA TYR A 176 20.30 36.11 -26.17
C TYR A 176 19.70 35.18 -27.23
N THR A 177 18.39 35.23 -27.40
CA THR A 177 17.71 34.58 -28.52
C THR A 177 17.90 35.41 -29.81
N PRO A 178 18.50 34.87 -30.89
CA PRO A 178 18.58 35.55 -32.18
C PRO A 178 17.21 36.00 -32.68
N LYS A 179 17.11 37.19 -33.29
CA LYS A 179 15.82 37.77 -33.68
C LYS A 179 14.98 36.86 -34.60
N LEU A 180 15.62 36.17 -35.53
CA LEU A 180 14.98 35.20 -36.43
C LEU A 180 14.25 34.08 -35.66
N LEU A 181 14.78 33.69 -34.50
CA LEU A 181 14.22 32.63 -33.67
C LEU A 181 13.14 33.16 -32.72
N GLN A 182 13.26 34.40 -32.24
CA GLN A 182 12.22 35.08 -31.47
C GLN A 182 10.88 35.12 -32.22
N GLU A 183 10.92 35.31 -33.55
CA GLU A 183 9.71 35.31 -34.40
C GLU A 183 9.09 33.92 -34.60
N ARG A 184 9.83 32.85 -34.28
CA ARG A 184 9.44 31.45 -34.53
C ARG A 184 9.11 30.67 -33.27
N ARG A 185 9.35 31.25 -32.09
CA ARG A 185 9.15 30.61 -30.79
C ARG A 185 8.21 31.47 -29.94
N PRO A 186 7.47 30.87 -29.00
CA PRO A 186 6.67 31.63 -28.04
C PRO A 186 7.52 32.61 -27.24
N SER A 187 6.92 33.72 -26.81
CA SER A 187 7.63 34.80 -26.11
C SER A 187 8.15 34.43 -24.71
N PHE A 188 7.74 33.28 -24.16
CA PHE A 188 8.24 32.79 -22.88
C PHE A 188 9.58 32.06 -23.00
N VAL A 189 10.00 31.68 -24.21
CA VAL A 189 11.25 30.96 -24.46
C VAL A 189 12.42 31.93 -24.42
N GLY A 190 13.41 31.64 -23.57
CA GLY A 190 14.68 32.36 -23.49
C GLY A 190 15.66 31.97 -24.59
N SER A 191 16.97 31.96 -24.29
CA SER A 191 17.97 31.40 -25.19
C SER A 191 17.90 29.88 -25.10
N ASP A 192 17.36 29.24 -26.14
CA ASP A 192 17.18 27.79 -26.21
C ASP A 192 18.49 27.08 -26.59
N HIS A 193 18.57 25.76 -26.36
CA HIS A 193 19.76 24.97 -26.68
C HIS A 193 20.30 25.22 -28.09
N GLY A 194 21.55 25.67 -28.18
CA GLY A 194 22.28 25.92 -29.43
C GLY A 194 22.09 27.31 -30.05
N ASP A 195 21.32 28.21 -29.44
CA ASP A 195 21.11 29.58 -29.94
C ASP A 195 22.42 30.40 -30.05
N GLU A 196 23.39 30.17 -29.17
CA GLU A 196 24.70 30.82 -29.16
C GLU A 196 25.51 30.51 -30.43
N LEU A 197 25.28 29.35 -31.04
CA LEU A 197 25.99 28.91 -32.25
C LEU A 197 25.76 29.86 -33.43
N PHE A 198 24.59 30.51 -33.51
CA PHE A 198 24.29 31.51 -34.53
C PHE A 198 25.31 32.66 -34.51
N LEU A 199 25.77 33.03 -33.31
CA LEU A 199 26.69 34.14 -33.12
C LEU A 199 28.14 33.68 -33.11
N VAL A 200 28.43 32.50 -32.52
CA VAL A 200 29.77 31.89 -32.51
C VAL A 200 30.27 31.59 -33.92
N PHE A 201 29.40 31.10 -34.81
CA PHE A 201 29.74 30.85 -36.21
C PHE A 201 29.46 32.05 -37.13
N GLY A 202 28.97 33.16 -36.59
CA GLY A 202 28.76 34.39 -37.33
C GLY A 202 27.80 34.25 -38.50
N PHE A 203 26.64 33.61 -38.28
CA PHE A 203 25.65 33.35 -39.34
C PHE A 203 25.17 34.64 -40.03
N CYS A 204 25.19 35.78 -39.34
CA CYS A 204 24.92 37.10 -39.92
C CYS A 204 25.89 37.51 -41.05
N PHE A 205 27.06 36.88 -41.13
CA PHE A 205 28.10 37.19 -42.12
C PHE A 205 28.21 36.12 -43.22
N THR A 206 27.45 35.02 -43.13
CA THR A 206 27.58 33.92 -44.09
C THR A 206 26.96 34.29 -45.44
N THR A 207 27.74 34.18 -46.52
CA THR A 207 27.29 34.46 -47.90
C THR A 207 27.29 33.21 -48.79
N SER A 208 27.57 32.03 -48.21
CA SER A 208 27.86 30.79 -48.95
C SER A 208 26.69 29.78 -48.89
N HIS A 209 26.96 28.56 -48.42
CA HIS A 209 26.05 27.41 -48.42
C HIS A 209 25.00 27.47 -47.31
N VAL A 210 25.20 28.30 -46.28
CA VAL A 210 24.20 28.66 -45.27
C VAL A 210 23.66 30.05 -45.60
N LYS A 211 22.34 30.17 -45.75
CA LYS A 211 21.64 31.44 -46.00
C LYS A 211 20.52 31.61 -44.98
N LEU A 212 20.60 32.68 -44.19
CA LEU A 212 19.52 33.07 -43.29
C LEU A 212 18.35 33.63 -44.10
N SER A 213 17.13 33.39 -43.61
CA SER A 213 15.89 33.87 -44.24
C SER A 213 15.49 35.28 -43.79
N GLY A 214 16.23 35.89 -42.86
CA GLY A 214 16.04 37.25 -42.36
C GLY A 214 17.35 38.01 -42.22
N GLU A 215 17.26 39.33 -42.04
CA GLU A 215 18.40 40.24 -41.88
C GLU A 215 18.76 40.40 -40.40
N CYS A 216 20.06 40.34 -40.08
CA CYS A 216 20.55 40.67 -38.75
C CYS A 216 20.63 42.18 -38.57
N SER A 217 20.30 42.67 -37.37
CA SER A 217 20.53 44.07 -37.00
C SER A 217 22.03 44.39 -36.87
N GLU A 218 22.38 45.67 -36.97
CA GLU A 218 23.76 46.13 -36.69
C GLU A 218 24.20 45.79 -35.26
N GLU A 219 23.27 45.83 -34.30
CA GLU A 219 23.52 45.45 -32.91
C GLU A 219 23.86 43.95 -32.79
N GLU A 220 23.09 43.07 -33.46
CA GLU A 220 23.37 41.63 -33.53
C GLU A 220 24.69 41.32 -34.24
N MET A 221 25.00 42.03 -35.33
CA MET A 221 26.27 41.87 -36.04
C MET A 221 27.44 42.26 -35.15
N GLN A 222 27.34 43.38 -34.44
CA GLN A 222 28.38 43.80 -33.50
C GLN A 222 28.53 42.80 -32.34
N PHE A 223 27.43 42.32 -31.80
CA PHE A 223 27.45 41.32 -30.73
C PHE A 223 28.04 39.98 -31.20
N SER A 224 27.72 39.53 -32.41
CA SER A 224 28.34 38.35 -33.01
C SER A 224 29.85 38.53 -33.16
N ARG A 225 30.35 39.72 -33.53
CA ARG A 225 31.80 39.99 -33.54
C ARG A 225 32.42 39.86 -32.15
N THR A 226 31.75 40.36 -31.11
CA THR A 226 32.19 40.22 -29.72
C THR A 226 32.26 38.74 -29.31
N VAL A 227 31.20 37.97 -29.55
CA VAL A 227 31.13 36.52 -29.25
C VAL A 227 32.24 35.75 -29.99
N MET A 228 32.36 35.94 -31.30
CA MET A 228 33.43 35.30 -32.10
C MET A 228 34.83 35.64 -31.57
N SER A 229 35.04 36.86 -31.08
CA SER A 229 36.34 37.29 -30.54
C SER A 229 36.71 36.51 -29.28
N TYR A 230 35.77 36.24 -28.37
CA TYR A 230 36.03 35.41 -27.19
C TYR A 230 36.50 33.99 -27.58
N TRP A 231 35.79 33.32 -28.50
CA TRP A 231 36.15 31.97 -28.95
C TRP A 231 37.51 31.95 -29.68
N ALA A 232 37.75 32.92 -30.57
CA ALA A 232 39.01 33.02 -31.29
C ALA A 232 40.20 33.32 -30.36
N ASN A 233 40.01 34.14 -29.33
CA ASN A 233 41.04 34.43 -28.33
C ASN A 233 41.36 33.20 -27.47
N PHE A 234 40.33 32.47 -27.04
CA PHE A 234 40.50 31.24 -26.28
C PHE A 234 41.28 30.20 -27.09
N ALA A 235 40.93 29.99 -28.37
CA ALA A 235 41.67 29.07 -29.25
C ALA A 235 43.13 29.50 -29.47
N ARG A 236 43.42 30.81 -29.49
CA ARG A 236 44.77 31.34 -29.73
C ARG A 236 45.65 31.30 -28.49
N THR A 237 45.08 31.51 -27.29
CA THR A 237 45.85 31.83 -26.08
C THR A 237 45.51 30.97 -24.86
N GLY A 238 44.44 30.18 -24.90
CA GLY A 238 43.88 29.50 -23.74
C GLY A 238 43.10 30.42 -22.79
N SER A 239 42.88 31.69 -23.16
CA SER A 239 42.06 32.67 -22.44
C SER A 239 41.12 33.38 -23.42
N PRO A 240 39.82 33.55 -23.09
CA PRO A 240 38.89 34.27 -23.97
C PRO A 240 39.13 35.79 -23.99
N ASN A 241 39.88 36.32 -23.03
CA ASN A 241 40.15 37.76 -22.89
C ASN A 241 41.02 38.33 -24.04
N GLY A 242 40.76 39.59 -24.40
CA GLY A 242 41.53 40.36 -25.39
C GLY A 242 41.16 41.84 -25.40
N ASP A 243 41.88 42.65 -26.18
CA ASP A 243 41.66 44.10 -26.25
C ASP A 243 40.22 44.45 -26.68
N GLY A 244 39.58 45.35 -25.93
CA GLY A 244 38.22 45.83 -26.24
C GLY A 244 37.08 44.89 -25.82
N LEU A 245 37.39 43.76 -25.17
CA LEU A 245 36.39 42.84 -24.62
C LEU A 245 36.19 43.05 -23.12
N ALA A 246 35.00 42.72 -22.62
CA ALA A 246 34.76 42.65 -21.18
C ALA A 246 35.63 41.54 -20.58
N HIS A 247 36.04 41.73 -19.32
CA HIS A 247 36.86 40.75 -18.65
C HIS A 247 36.05 39.50 -18.33
N TRP A 248 36.47 38.36 -18.87
CA TRP A 248 35.93 37.06 -18.56
C TRP A 248 36.74 36.42 -17.42
N PRO A 249 36.14 36.24 -16.23
CA PRO A 249 36.84 35.71 -15.08
C PRO A 249 37.21 34.24 -15.29
N LYS A 250 38.36 33.83 -14.73
CA LYS A 250 38.68 32.41 -14.59
C LYS A 250 37.75 31.79 -13.54
N TYR A 251 37.10 30.69 -13.90
CA TYR A 251 36.24 29.92 -13.00
C TYR A 251 37.11 29.24 -11.94
N GLY A 252 37.01 29.74 -10.70
CA GLY A 252 37.83 29.35 -9.56
C GLY A 252 36.99 28.99 -8.34
N ALA A 253 37.57 29.12 -7.14
CA ALA A 253 36.86 28.82 -5.89
C ALA A 253 35.64 29.73 -5.66
N GLU A 254 35.69 30.96 -6.16
CA GLU A 254 34.57 31.91 -6.09
C GLU A 254 33.50 31.66 -7.17
N GLU A 255 33.70 30.70 -8.08
CA GLU A 255 32.72 30.28 -9.10
C GLU A 255 32.18 31.39 -10.00
N HIS A 256 33.02 32.41 -10.29
CA HIS A 256 32.66 33.47 -11.22
C HIS A 256 32.57 32.97 -12.67
N TYR A 257 31.55 33.42 -13.39
CA TYR A 257 31.31 33.11 -14.80
C TYR A 257 30.92 34.38 -15.57
N LEU A 258 30.91 34.32 -16.91
CA LEU A 258 30.49 35.46 -17.74
C LEU A 258 29.08 35.25 -18.27
N GLU A 259 28.19 36.20 -18.00
CA GLU A 259 26.89 36.31 -18.65
C GLU A 259 27.07 37.05 -19.98
N ILE A 260 26.81 36.35 -21.08
CA ILE A 260 26.98 36.88 -22.44
C ILE A 260 25.62 37.36 -22.95
N ARG A 261 25.38 38.67 -22.85
CA ARG A 261 24.13 39.33 -23.26
C ARG A 261 24.39 40.34 -24.38
N LEU A 262 23.35 40.68 -25.14
CA LEU A 262 23.44 41.61 -26.28
C LEU A 262 24.06 42.98 -25.91
N LYS A 263 23.63 43.56 -24.79
CA LYS A 263 23.99 44.95 -24.41
C LYS A 263 25.25 45.06 -23.56
N GLU A 264 25.38 44.21 -22.55
CA GLU A 264 26.52 44.22 -21.63
C GLU A 264 26.83 42.81 -21.16
N GLN A 265 28.12 42.56 -20.92
CA GLN A 265 28.58 41.29 -20.35
C GLN A 265 28.82 41.50 -18.86
N VAL A 266 28.22 40.65 -18.04
CA VAL A 266 28.20 40.78 -16.58
C VAL A 266 28.92 39.59 -15.99
N THR A 267 29.66 39.80 -14.90
CA THR A 267 30.21 38.69 -14.12
C THR A 267 29.14 38.16 -13.18
N GLY A 268 28.69 36.94 -13.42
CA GLY A 268 27.83 36.18 -12.53
C GLY A 268 28.64 35.37 -11.51
N GLN A 269 27.98 34.85 -10.48
CA GLN A 269 28.59 34.00 -9.45
C GLN A 269 27.71 32.78 -9.17
N SER A 270 28.32 31.60 -9.07
CA SER A 270 27.67 30.34 -8.68
C SER A 270 26.40 30.04 -9.52
N LEU A 271 26.59 29.89 -10.83
CA LEU A 271 25.52 29.56 -11.79
C LEU A 271 24.63 28.43 -11.26
N LYS A 272 23.32 28.69 -11.14
CA LYS A 272 22.29 27.72 -10.70
C LYS A 272 22.66 26.95 -9.41
N LYS A 273 23.31 27.62 -8.45
CA LYS A 273 23.81 27.00 -7.20
C LYS A 273 22.79 26.11 -6.49
N ASP A 274 21.58 26.61 -6.26
CA ASP A 274 20.56 25.88 -5.49
C ASP A 274 20.11 24.61 -6.23
N ARG A 275 19.97 24.67 -7.56
CA ARG A 275 19.66 23.52 -8.41
C ARG A 275 20.80 22.51 -8.42
N PHE A 276 22.05 22.98 -8.48
CA PHE A 276 23.22 22.13 -8.40
C PHE A 276 23.31 21.40 -7.06
N VAL A 277 23.13 22.11 -5.94
CA VAL A 277 23.10 21.52 -4.59
C VAL A 277 21.95 20.51 -4.47
N PHE A 278 20.76 20.85 -4.97
CA PHE A 278 19.63 19.93 -4.98
C PHE A 278 19.97 18.63 -5.72
N MET A 279 20.38 18.74 -7.00
CA MET A 279 20.61 17.58 -7.86
C MET A 279 21.80 16.71 -7.42
N THR A 280 22.81 17.29 -6.77
CA THR A 280 24.05 16.57 -6.43
C THR A 280 24.16 16.15 -4.97
N GLN A 281 23.39 16.75 -4.07
CA GLN A 281 23.46 16.48 -2.62
C GLN A 281 22.07 16.22 -2.05
N THR A 282 21.18 17.23 -2.07
CA THR A 282 19.88 17.15 -1.37
C THR A 282 18.99 16.03 -1.89
N LEU A 283 18.99 15.77 -3.20
CA LEU A 283 18.21 14.70 -3.81
C LEU A 283 18.62 13.34 -3.24
N GLN A 284 19.92 13.06 -3.13
CA GLN A 284 20.42 11.79 -2.59
C GLN A 284 20.09 11.65 -1.09
N GLU A 285 20.22 12.73 -0.33
CA GLU A 285 19.83 12.77 1.08
C GLU A 285 18.33 12.50 1.27
N LYS A 286 17.46 13.17 0.49
CA LYS A 286 16.01 12.96 0.51
C LYS A 286 15.63 11.55 0.11
N VAL A 287 16.27 10.99 -0.93
CA VAL A 287 16.06 9.58 -1.34
C VAL A 287 16.41 8.63 -0.21
N GLN A 288 17.54 8.85 0.47
CA GLN A 288 17.95 7.99 1.59
C GLN A 288 16.98 8.10 2.77
N GLN A 289 16.52 9.30 3.10
CA GLN A 289 15.54 9.53 4.17
C GLN A 289 14.19 8.88 3.86
N LEU A 290 13.70 8.99 2.62
CA LEU A 290 12.46 8.35 2.20
C LEU A 290 12.56 6.83 2.14
N LYS A 291 13.69 6.29 1.65
CA LYS A 291 13.88 4.82 1.55
C LYS A 291 14.04 4.16 2.92
N SER A 292 14.59 4.86 3.91
CA SER A 292 14.86 4.31 5.24
C SER A 292 14.40 5.26 6.35
N PRO A 293 13.07 5.46 6.51
CA PRO A 293 12.51 6.42 7.45
C PRO A 293 12.80 6.00 8.89
N GLU A 294 13.28 6.94 9.70
CA GLU A 294 13.45 6.75 11.15
C GLU A 294 12.32 7.46 11.92
N VAL A 295 11.74 6.76 12.90
CA VAL A 295 10.75 7.32 13.83
C VAL A 295 11.24 7.11 15.26
N HIS A 296 11.18 8.17 16.06
CA HIS A 296 11.57 8.16 17.46
C HIS A 296 10.32 8.04 18.35
N THR A 297 10.25 6.99 19.17
CA THR A 297 9.19 6.78 20.17
C THR A 297 9.77 6.88 21.58
N LYS A 298 8.90 6.87 22.61
CA LYS A 298 9.34 6.76 24.02
C LYS A 298 10.02 5.42 24.33
N LEU A 299 9.73 4.38 23.55
CA LEU A 299 10.31 3.04 23.71
C LEU A 299 11.68 2.93 23.04
N GLY A 300 11.99 3.79 22.06
CA GLY A 300 13.22 3.74 21.28
C GLY A 300 12.99 4.15 19.83
N SER A 301 14.06 4.17 19.04
CA SER A 301 13.99 4.52 17.61
C SER A 301 13.69 3.30 16.76
N LEU A 302 12.94 3.48 15.68
CA LEU A 302 12.61 2.46 14.68
C LEU A 302 13.03 2.94 13.30
N ARG A 303 13.63 2.05 12.51
CA ARG A 303 13.90 2.28 11.07
C ARG A 303 12.93 1.44 10.25
N GLY A 304 12.10 2.09 9.46
CA GLY A 304 11.17 1.45 8.53
C GLY A 304 11.73 1.37 7.11
N THR A 305 10.85 1.10 6.15
CA THR A 305 11.15 1.05 4.72
C THR A 305 10.10 1.81 3.91
N PHE A 306 10.49 2.35 2.76
CA PHE A 306 9.55 2.80 1.75
C PHE A 306 8.84 1.61 1.07
N VAL A 307 7.56 1.76 0.76
CA VAL A 307 6.76 0.83 -0.04
C VAL A 307 6.01 1.62 -1.10
N SER A 308 6.22 1.27 -2.38
CA SER A 308 5.50 1.89 -3.49
C SER A 308 4.05 1.40 -3.57
N VAL A 309 3.18 2.16 -4.24
CA VAL A 309 1.77 1.80 -4.47
C VAL A 309 1.42 2.17 -5.92
N LYS A 310 0.80 1.24 -6.67
CA LYS A 310 0.36 1.51 -8.05
C LYS A 310 -0.62 2.67 -8.04
N GLY A 311 -0.41 3.68 -8.89
CA GLY A 311 -1.27 4.88 -8.97
C GLY A 311 -1.10 5.89 -7.82
N LYS A 312 -0.14 5.68 -6.89
CA LYS A 312 0.20 6.61 -5.81
C LYS A 312 1.71 6.66 -5.60
N GLU A 313 2.39 7.52 -6.35
CA GLU A 313 3.85 7.58 -6.44
C GLU A 313 4.53 7.96 -5.12
N ALA A 314 3.86 8.77 -4.28
CA ALA A 314 4.33 9.07 -2.94
C ALA A 314 4.48 7.81 -2.06
N GLY A 315 3.75 6.73 -2.34
CA GLY A 315 3.83 5.48 -1.58
C GLY A 315 3.59 5.66 -0.08
N VAL A 316 4.18 4.77 0.71
CA VAL A 316 4.07 4.78 2.18
C VAL A 316 5.41 4.47 2.85
N HIS A 317 5.55 4.89 4.10
CA HIS A 317 6.54 4.35 5.01
C HIS A 317 5.91 3.21 5.81
N ALA A 318 6.54 2.04 5.74
CA ALA A 318 6.13 0.84 6.48
C ALA A 318 7.11 0.56 7.64
N PHE A 319 6.57 0.24 8.81
CA PHE A 319 7.30 -0.23 9.99
C PHE A 319 6.74 -1.59 10.37
N LEU A 320 7.50 -2.65 10.10
CA LEU A 320 7.08 -4.03 10.22
C LEU A 320 7.69 -4.67 11.46
N GLY A 321 6.91 -5.52 12.16
CA GLY A 321 7.38 -6.24 13.33
C GLY A 321 7.70 -5.35 14.54
N VAL A 322 6.87 -4.34 14.81
CA VAL A 322 7.02 -3.44 15.97
C VAL A 322 6.41 -4.11 17.21
N PRO A 323 7.18 -4.37 18.29
CA PRO A 323 6.66 -5.04 19.48
C PRO A 323 5.75 -4.10 20.27
N PHE A 324 4.56 -4.58 20.66
CA PHE A 324 3.62 -3.81 21.48
C PHE A 324 3.47 -4.36 22.91
N ALA A 325 3.93 -5.59 23.16
CA ALA A 325 3.91 -6.24 24.45
C ALA A 325 5.20 -7.05 24.68
N LYS A 326 5.45 -7.48 25.93
CA LYS A 326 6.49 -8.46 26.24
C LYS A 326 6.17 -9.79 25.55
N PRO A 327 7.19 -10.53 25.06
CA PRO A 327 7.00 -11.88 24.55
C PRO A 327 6.28 -12.76 25.59
N PRO A 328 5.12 -13.36 25.28
CA PRO A 328 4.32 -14.13 26.24
C PRO A 328 4.87 -15.56 26.43
N VAL A 329 6.19 -15.68 26.61
CA VAL A 329 6.93 -16.94 26.65
C VAL A 329 7.19 -17.43 28.07
N GLY A 330 7.16 -18.76 28.23
CA GLY A 330 7.46 -19.43 29.50
C GLY A 330 6.37 -19.27 30.58
N PRO A 331 6.47 -20.01 31.69
CA PRO A 331 5.34 -20.20 32.61
C PRO A 331 4.89 -18.94 33.36
N ALA A 332 5.71 -17.88 33.37
CA ALA A 332 5.36 -16.61 34.00
C ALA A 332 4.47 -15.72 33.13
N LEU A 333 4.55 -15.83 31.79
CA LEU A 333 3.83 -14.96 30.84
C LEU A 333 2.92 -15.74 29.88
N ARG A 334 3.17 -17.03 29.70
CA ARG A 334 2.30 -17.93 28.95
C ARG A 334 0.96 -18.08 29.68
N LEU A 335 -0.15 -18.04 28.92
CA LEU A 335 -1.51 -18.15 29.46
C LEU A 335 -1.76 -17.14 30.60
N ALA A 336 -1.28 -15.91 30.39
CA ALA A 336 -1.47 -14.76 31.26
C ALA A 336 -1.73 -13.49 30.45
N ALA A 337 -2.28 -12.45 31.08
CA ALA A 337 -2.50 -11.16 30.44
C ALA A 337 -1.18 -10.57 29.89
N PRO A 338 -1.19 -9.90 28.72
CA PRO A 338 0.01 -9.29 28.15
C PRO A 338 0.53 -8.17 29.06
N GLN A 339 1.85 -7.99 29.05
CA GLN A 339 2.51 -6.89 29.75
C GLN A 339 3.06 -5.88 28.73
N PRO A 340 3.08 -4.57 29.05
CA PRO A 340 3.68 -3.57 28.18
C PRO A 340 5.14 -3.88 27.83
N VAL A 341 5.52 -3.64 26.58
CA VAL A 341 6.89 -3.82 26.09
C VAL A 341 7.86 -2.87 26.80
N GLU A 342 9.09 -3.33 27.02
CA GLU A 342 10.17 -2.49 27.56
C GLU A 342 10.84 -1.66 26.47
N GLY A 343 11.35 -0.48 26.84
CA GLY A 343 12.11 0.35 25.92
C GLY A 343 13.47 -0.27 25.57
N TRP A 344 13.93 -0.04 24.34
CA TRP A 344 15.24 -0.43 23.82
C TRP A 344 16.15 0.78 23.59
N LYS A 345 17.47 0.52 23.54
CA LYS A 345 18.48 1.53 23.19
C LYS A 345 18.84 1.44 21.71
N GLY A 346 19.15 2.58 21.09
CA GLY A 346 19.54 2.64 19.68
C GLY A 346 18.35 2.58 18.72
N VAL A 347 18.63 2.21 17.47
CA VAL A 347 17.64 2.06 16.39
C VAL A 347 17.35 0.59 16.17
N ARG A 348 16.07 0.21 16.22
CA ARG A 348 15.59 -1.14 15.89
C ARG A 348 15.12 -1.16 14.44
N GLU A 349 15.58 -2.14 13.68
CA GLU A 349 15.11 -2.37 12.32
C GLU A 349 13.67 -2.92 12.35
N ALA A 350 12.78 -2.26 11.62
CA ALA A 350 11.36 -2.58 11.49
C ALA A 350 11.01 -2.73 10.00
N THR A 351 11.76 -3.60 9.31
CA THR A 351 11.69 -3.80 7.85
C THR A 351 11.29 -5.21 7.45
N GLN A 352 11.05 -6.10 8.41
CA GLN A 352 10.70 -7.50 8.20
C GLN A 352 9.39 -7.86 8.88
N GLN A 353 8.62 -8.76 8.27
CA GLN A 353 7.38 -9.26 8.85
C GLN A 353 7.65 -10.00 10.16
N PRO A 354 6.79 -9.85 11.19
CA PRO A 354 6.94 -10.61 12.42
C PRO A 354 6.64 -12.09 12.20
N LEU A 355 7.19 -12.93 13.08
CA LEU A 355 6.79 -14.33 13.20
C LEU A 355 5.30 -14.41 13.55
N MET A 356 4.61 -15.39 12.98
CA MET A 356 3.18 -15.60 13.24
C MET A 356 2.98 -16.20 14.63
N CYS A 357 1.83 -15.94 15.25
CA CYS A 357 1.46 -16.67 16.46
C CYS A 357 1.25 -18.16 16.17
N VAL A 358 1.52 -19.02 17.16
CA VAL A 358 1.41 -20.49 17.06
C VAL A 358 0.06 -20.90 16.46
N GLN A 359 0.12 -21.57 15.31
CA GLN A 359 -1.03 -22.03 14.52
C GLN A 359 -0.60 -23.14 13.54
N SER A 360 -1.57 -23.78 12.87
CA SER A 360 -1.24 -24.79 11.85
C SER A 360 -0.70 -24.12 10.58
N ILE A 361 0.62 -24.22 10.39
CA ILE A 361 1.29 -23.77 9.18
C ILE A 361 0.72 -24.46 7.92
N LYS A 362 0.42 -25.76 8.02
CA LYS A 362 -0.17 -26.51 6.90
C LYS A 362 -1.48 -25.89 6.42
N LEU A 363 -2.40 -25.60 7.35
CA LEU A 363 -3.68 -25.00 6.99
C LEU A 363 -3.51 -23.59 6.41
N THR A 364 -2.48 -22.86 6.86
CA THR A 364 -2.11 -21.56 6.28
C THR A 364 -1.69 -21.69 4.82
N TYR A 365 -0.83 -22.66 4.50
CA TYR A 365 -0.45 -22.97 3.11
C TYR A 365 -1.65 -23.36 2.25
N ASP A 366 -2.49 -24.29 2.75
CA ASP A 366 -3.66 -24.77 2.01
C ASP A 366 -4.64 -23.62 1.69
N LEU A 367 -4.80 -22.65 2.59
CA LEU A 367 -5.62 -21.46 2.36
C LEU A 367 -5.01 -20.50 1.33
N LEU A 368 -3.72 -20.19 1.46
CA LEU A 368 -3.02 -19.32 0.49
C LEU A 368 -3.12 -19.88 -0.92
N GLU A 369 -2.91 -21.19 -1.09
CA GLU A 369 -3.05 -21.87 -2.38
C GLU A 369 -4.47 -21.75 -2.94
N LYS A 370 -5.49 -21.99 -2.12
CA LYS A 370 -6.91 -21.86 -2.51
C LYS A 370 -7.26 -20.45 -2.98
N PHE A 371 -6.79 -19.42 -2.26
CA PHE A 371 -7.01 -18.02 -2.63
C PHE A 371 -6.13 -17.54 -3.80
N GLY A 372 -5.20 -18.38 -4.27
CA GLY A 372 -4.23 -17.95 -5.28
C GLY A 372 -3.29 -16.86 -4.79
N ALA A 373 -3.13 -16.73 -3.49
CA ALA A 373 -2.22 -15.79 -2.87
C ALA A 373 -0.84 -16.43 -2.72
N THR A 374 0.20 -15.68 -3.03
CA THR A 374 1.59 -16.01 -2.70
C THR A 374 2.18 -14.96 -1.79
N LEU A 375 2.76 -15.44 -0.70
CA LEU A 375 3.70 -14.67 0.09
C LEU A 375 5.11 -15.09 -0.35
N PRO A 376 5.99 -14.16 -0.78
CA PRO A 376 7.37 -14.49 -1.14
C PRO A 376 8.11 -15.24 -0.02
N GLU A 377 7.75 -14.94 1.22
CA GLU A 377 8.21 -15.61 2.42
C GLU A 377 7.03 -15.68 3.40
N ILE A 378 6.68 -16.89 3.84
CA ILE A 378 5.68 -17.10 4.89
C ILE A 378 6.46 -17.11 6.21
N PRO A 379 6.21 -16.16 7.13
CA PRO A 379 6.94 -16.10 8.39
C PRO A 379 6.71 -17.39 9.20
N ASP A 380 7.73 -17.84 9.93
CA ASP A 380 7.61 -18.99 10.82
C ASP A 380 6.70 -18.67 12.04
N ILE A 381 6.31 -19.69 12.80
CA ILE A 381 5.51 -19.53 14.02
C ILE A 381 6.37 -19.38 15.27
N SER A 382 5.89 -18.59 16.22
CA SER A 382 6.52 -18.39 17.53
C SER A 382 5.50 -18.02 18.60
N GLU A 383 5.82 -18.29 19.87
CA GLU A 383 5.10 -17.71 21.02
C GLU A 383 5.44 -16.22 21.18
N ASP A 384 6.65 -15.81 20.80
CA ASP A 384 7.02 -14.40 20.68
C ASP A 384 6.44 -13.83 19.38
N CYS A 385 5.15 -13.47 19.44
CA CYS A 385 4.38 -13.03 18.27
C CYS A 385 3.59 -11.72 18.49
N LEU A 386 3.75 -11.03 19.63
CA LEU A 386 2.99 -9.81 19.96
C LEU A 386 3.58 -8.55 19.32
N TYR A 387 3.42 -8.50 17.99
CA TYR A 387 3.92 -7.46 17.11
C TYR A 387 2.79 -6.82 16.28
N LEU A 388 3.04 -5.62 15.80
CA LEU A 388 2.18 -4.92 14.86
C LEU A 388 2.98 -4.33 13.69
N ASN A 389 2.29 -4.13 12.57
CA ASN A 389 2.81 -3.47 11.38
C ASN A 389 2.12 -2.11 11.21
N ILE A 390 2.85 -1.09 10.79
CA ILE A 390 2.33 0.28 10.59
C ILE A 390 2.63 0.73 9.17
N TYR A 391 1.61 1.22 8.47
CA TYR A 391 1.72 1.86 7.16
C TYR A 391 1.23 3.30 7.28
N THR A 392 2.05 4.26 6.88
CA THR A 392 1.73 5.69 6.97
C THR A 392 2.17 6.43 5.69
N PRO A 393 1.38 7.37 5.15
CA PRO A 393 1.72 8.09 3.92
C PRO A 393 3.12 8.73 4.02
N ALA A 394 3.94 8.57 2.97
CA ALA A 394 5.33 9.03 3.01
C ALA A 394 5.44 10.57 2.89
N ASN A 395 4.52 11.18 2.14
CA ASN A 395 4.43 12.63 1.89
C ASN A 395 3.70 13.41 3.00
N ARG A 396 3.41 12.78 4.14
CA ARG A 396 2.70 13.44 5.24
C ARG A 396 3.50 14.59 5.82
N ALA A 397 2.80 15.63 6.30
CA ALA A 397 3.44 16.69 7.07
C ALA A 397 4.10 16.13 8.35
N PRO A 398 5.23 16.68 8.83
CA PRO A 398 5.91 16.20 10.04
C PRO A 398 5.05 16.18 11.31
N ASN A 399 4.02 17.03 11.39
CA ASN A 399 3.07 17.14 12.50
C ASN A 399 1.66 16.67 12.11
N ALA A 400 1.54 15.84 11.08
CA ALA A 400 0.26 15.30 10.64
C ALA A 400 -0.48 14.58 11.78
N LYS A 401 -1.81 14.66 11.75
CA LYS A 401 -2.75 13.99 12.65
C LYS A 401 -3.78 13.24 11.83
N LEU A 402 -3.32 12.22 11.12
CA LEU A 402 -4.15 11.42 10.23
C LEU A 402 -5.05 10.45 11.02
N PRO A 403 -6.27 10.13 10.54
CA PRO A 403 -7.06 9.04 11.12
C PRO A 403 -6.25 7.74 11.16
N VAL A 404 -6.47 6.95 12.21
CA VAL A 404 -5.80 5.65 12.40
C VAL A 404 -6.81 4.54 12.23
N MET A 405 -6.49 3.53 11.41
CA MET A 405 -7.30 2.34 11.22
C MET A 405 -6.52 1.12 11.70
N VAL A 406 -7.01 0.45 12.75
CA VAL A 406 -6.36 -0.70 13.40
C VAL A 406 -7.08 -1.99 12.99
N TRP A 407 -6.43 -2.81 12.18
CA TRP A 407 -6.94 -4.06 11.66
C TRP A 407 -6.71 -5.21 12.64
N ILE A 408 -7.78 -5.96 12.90
CA ILE A 408 -7.77 -7.22 13.65
C ILE A 408 -8.10 -8.34 12.67
N HIS A 409 -7.15 -9.24 12.42
CA HIS A 409 -7.35 -10.29 11.43
C HIS A 409 -8.33 -11.38 11.92
N GLY A 410 -8.99 -12.02 10.95
CA GLY A 410 -9.84 -13.20 11.14
C GLY A 410 -9.05 -14.51 11.30
N GLY A 411 -9.69 -15.64 11.01
CA GLY A 411 -9.10 -16.98 11.12
C GLY A 411 -9.61 -17.82 12.30
N GLY A 412 -10.87 -17.60 12.72
CA GLY A 412 -11.53 -18.41 13.75
C GLY A 412 -10.83 -18.39 15.11
N LEU A 413 -10.11 -17.31 15.43
CA LEU A 413 -9.28 -17.16 16.65
C LEU A 413 -8.17 -18.21 16.79
N SER A 414 -7.93 -19.02 15.76
CA SER A 414 -7.04 -20.20 15.81
C SER A 414 -5.91 -20.11 14.78
N MET A 415 -6.04 -19.22 13.80
CA MET A 415 -5.04 -18.92 12.78
C MET A 415 -5.17 -17.47 12.28
N GLY A 416 -4.27 -17.08 11.38
CA GLY A 416 -4.18 -15.75 10.80
C GLY A 416 -2.92 -15.01 11.25
N SER A 417 -2.59 -13.93 10.52
CA SER A 417 -1.45 -13.07 10.84
C SER A 417 -1.67 -11.67 10.28
N ALA A 418 -1.08 -10.67 10.95
CA ALA A 418 -0.94 -9.31 10.43
C ALA A 418 -0.17 -9.28 9.10
N SER A 419 0.76 -10.23 8.89
CA SER A 419 1.61 -10.33 7.70
C SER A 419 0.85 -10.79 6.44
N SER A 420 -0.38 -11.28 6.60
CA SER A 420 -1.26 -11.68 5.49
C SER A 420 -1.93 -10.50 4.78
N TYR A 421 -1.81 -9.29 5.33
CA TYR A 421 -2.47 -8.09 4.82
C TYR A 421 -1.46 -6.98 4.52
N ASN A 422 -1.77 -6.16 3.52
CA ASN A 422 -0.92 -5.04 3.11
C ASN A 422 -1.69 -3.72 3.23
N GLY A 423 -1.34 -2.92 4.24
CA GLY A 423 -1.98 -1.62 4.49
C GLY A 423 -1.54 -0.50 3.55
N SER A 424 -0.62 -0.75 2.59
CA SER A 424 0.00 0.32 1.80
C SER A 424 -0.98 1.07 0.90
N ALA A 425 -1.87 0.34 0.21
CA ALA A 425 -2.81 0.96 -0.71
C ALA A 425 -3.86 1.79 0.03
N LEU A 426 -4.50 1.24 1.07
CA LEU A 426 -5.45 1.97 1.89
C LEU A 426 -4.81 3.23 2.50
N ALA A 427 -3.60 3.12 3.06
CA ALA A 427 -2.89 4.28 3.60
C ALA A 427 -2.60 5.36 2.54
N ALA A 428 -2.06 4.99 1.37
CA ALA A 428 -1.69 5.94 0.32
C ALA A 428 -2.89 6.56 -0.43
N TYR A 429 -3.97 5.80 -0.64
CA TYR A 429 -5.14 6.30 -1.35
C TYR A 429 -6.01 7.20 -0.48
N GLN A 430 -6.00 6.97 0.84
CA GLN A 430 -6.93 7.63 1.76
C GLN A 430 -6.23 8.47 2.83
N ASP A 431 -4.92 8.69 2.77
CA ASP A 431 -4.21 9.52 3.76
C ASP A 431 -4.54 9.14 5.21
N VAL A 432 -4.52 7.83 5.50
CA VAL A 432 -4.75 7.25 6.83
C VAL A 432 -3.54 6.46 7.29
N VAL A 433 -3.36 6.34 8.60
CA VAL A 433 -2.38 5.40 9.17
C VAL A 433 -3.06 4.06 9.38
N VAL A 434 -2.55 3.00 8.75
CA VAL A 434 -3.07 1.64 8.92
C VAL A 434 -2.15 0.87 9.85
N VAL A 435 -2.71 0.24 10.88
CA VAL A 435 -2.00 -0.59 11.85
C VAL A 435 -2.57 -2.00 11.78
N LEU A 436 -1.72 -3.01 11.55
CA LEU A 436 -2.12 -4.42 11.50
C LEU A 436 -1.57 -5.12 12.74
N ILE A 437 -2.42 -5.66 13.61
CA ILE A 437 -1.97 -6.25 14.87
C ILE A 437 -2.02 -7.78 14.82
N GLN A 438 -1.08 -8.44 15.51
CA GLN A 438 -1.22 -9.84 15.90
C GLN A 438 -1.77 -9.97 17.31
N TYR A 439 -2.35 -11.12 17.61
CA TYR A 439 -2.81 -11.51 18.94
C TYR A 439 -2.66 -13.03 19.12
N ARG A 440 -2.52 -13.52 20.36
CA ARG A 440 -2.40 -14.97 20.60
C ARG A 440 -3.65 -15.71 20.13
N LEU A 441 -3.43 -16.89 19.55
CA LEU A 441 -4.43 -17.73 18.90
C LEU A 441 -4.59 -19.08 19.61
N GLY A 442 -5.70 -19.75 19.32
CA GLY A 442 -5.99 -21.11 19.74
C GLY A 442 -5.82 -21.32 21.25
N ALA A 443 -5.13 -22.40 21.63
CA ALA A 443 -4.90 -22.75 23.02
C ALA A 443 -4.22 -21.62 23.82
N LEU A 444 -3.19 -20.99 23.24
CA LEU A 444 -2.43 -19.93 23.90
C LEU A 444 -3.21 -18.62 24.06
N GLY A 445 -4.20 -18.39 23.19
CA GLY A 445 -5.06 -17.22 23.23
C GLY A 445 -6.29 -17.37 24.13
N PHE A 446 -6.83 -18.59 24.28
CA PHE A 446 -8.22 -18.75 24.74
C PHE A 446 -8.45 -19.91 25.74
N LEU A 447 -7.44 -20.70 26.11
CA LEU A 447 -7.62 -21.69 27.19
C LEU A 447 -7.99 -21.00 28.52
N SER A 448 -8.98 -21.56 29.22
CA SER A 448 -9.46 -21.02 30.49
C SER A 448 -9.89 -22.12 31.46
N THR A 449 -9.58 -21.95 32.74
CA THR A 449 -10.14 -22.75 33.84
C THR A 449 -11.46 -22.22 34.37
N GLY A 450 -11.92 -21.06 33.89
CA GLY A 450 -13.11 -20.38 34.38
C GLY A 450 -12.90 -19.66 35.73
N ASP A 451 -11.64 -19.54 36.17
CA ASP A 451 -11.25 -18.88 37.42
C ASP A 451 -9.93 -18.11 37.28
N GLU A 452 -9.46 -17.54 38.39
CA GLU A 452 -8.26 -16.69 38.46
C GLU A 452 -6.93 -17.39 38.13
N HIS A 453 -6.88 -18.73 38.10
CA HIS A 453 -5.63 -19.45 37.83
C HIS A 453 -5.24 -19.39 36.35
N MET A 454 -6.22 -19.39 35.46
CA MET A 454 -6.08 -19.21 34.01
C MET A 454 -7.39 -18.64 33.46
N SER A 455 -7.52 -17.32 33.48
CA SER A 455 -8.81 -16.64 33.21
C SER A 455 -9.29 -16.74 31.76
N GLY A 456 -8.39 -16.90 30.80
CA GLY A 456 -8.71 -16.96 29.37
C GLY A 456 -8.67 -15.61 28.68
N ASN A 457 -9.24 -15.55 27.47
CA ASN A 457 -9.34 -14.35 26.62
C ASN A 457 -8.01 -13.59 26.40
N PHE A 458 -6.86 -14.28 26.52
CA PHE A 458 -5.54 -13.68 26.38
C PHE A 458 -5.34 -13.01 25.01
N GLY A 459 -5.86 -13.60 23.94
CA GLY A 459 -5.86 -12.98 22.60
C GLY A 459 -6.62 -11.65 22.55
N LEU A 460 -7.77 -11.55 23.23
CA LEU A 460 -8.54 -10.30 23.32
C LEU A 460 -7.82 -9.25 24.18
N LEU A 461 -7.15 -9.69 25.25
CA LEU A 461 -6.32 -8.82 26.07
C LEU A 461 -5.09 -8.31 25.30
N ASP A 462 -4.53 -9.11 24.38
CA ASP A 462 -3.45 -8.67 23.48
C ASP A 462 -3.93 -7.54 22.56
N GLN A 463 -5.15 -7.65 22.02
CA GLN A 463 -5.75 -6.59 21.21
C GLN A 463 -5.93 -5.31 22.02
N VAL A 464 -6.41 -5.39 23.27
CA VAL A 464 -6.49 -4.23 24.19
C VAL A 464 -5.10 -3.62 24.42
N GLN A 465 -4.07 -4.44 24.63
CA GLN A 465 -2.71 -3.95 24.83
C GLN A 465 -2.13 -3.30 23.57
N ALA A 466 -2.43 -3.81 22.38
CA ALA A 466 -2.05 -3.19 21.12
C ALA A 466 -2.74 -1.82 20.94
N LEU A 467 -4.02 -1.70 21.30
CA LEU A 467 -4.73 -0.42 21.26
C LEU A 467 -4.19 0.60 22.25
N ARG A 468 -3.77 0.18 23.45
CA ARG A 468 -3.04 1.05 24.39
C ARG A 468 -1.72 1.53 23.80
N TRP A 469 -0.97 0.64 23.15
CA TRP A 469 0.25 1.01 22.44
C TRP A 469 -0.02 2.06 21.34
N VAL A 470 -1.10 1.87 20.56
CA VAL A 470 -1.52 2.84 19.53
C VAL A 470 -1.81 4.21 20.15
N GLN A 471 -2.60 4.25 21.23
CA GLN A 471 -2.90 5.49 21.96
C GLN A 471 -1.62 6.22 22.42
N GLU A 472 -0.62 5.48 22.90
CA GLU A 472 0.61 6.07 23.44
C GLU A 472 1.62 6.50 22.37
N HIS A 473 1.62 5.89 21.18
CA HIS A 473 2.75 6.00 20.24
C HIS A 473 2.38 6.34 18.79
N ILE A 474 1.12 6.22 18.36
CA ILE A 474 0.80 6.37 16.94
C ILE A 474 1.04 7.78 16.39
N HIS A 475 1.04 8.79 17.26
CA HIS A 475 1.38 10.18 16.92
C HIS A 475 2.82 10.33 16.38
N ASN A 476 3.75 9.47 16.80
CA ASN A 476 5.12 9.46 16.26
C ASN A 476 5.16 9.07 14.77
N PHE A 477 4.12 8.40 14.28
CA PHE A 477 3.96 7.96 12.90
C PHE A 477 3.02 8.88 12.08
N GLY A 478 2.60 10.01 12.66
CA GLY A 478 1.66 10.96 12.05
C GLY A 478 0.18 10.61 12.23
N GLY A 479 -0.15 9.61 13.07
CA GLY A 479 -1.52 9.23 13.39
C GLY A 479 -2.12 10.07 14.51
N ASN A 480 -3.43 10.20 14.53
CA ASN A 480 -4.18 10.88 15.58
C ASN A 480 -4.72 9.86 16.60
N PRO A 481 -4.23 9.83 17.85
CA PRO A 481 -4.75 8.94 18.89
C PRO A 481 -6.22 9.25 19.25
N ASP A 482 -6.68 10.48 19.01
CA ASP A 482 -8.07 10.90 19.24
C ASP A 482 -9.02 10.53 18.08
N LEU A 483 -8.53 9.81 17.05
CA LEU A 483 -9.31 9.41 15.89
C LEU A 483 -8.89 8.04 15.38
N VAL A 484 -9.08 7.05 16.26
CA VAL A 484 -8.75 5.63 16.02
C VAL A 484 -10.02 4.86 15.66
N THR A 485 -9.98 4.13 14.56
CA THR A 485 -11.02 3.21 14.11
C THR A 485 -10.49 1.79 14.22
N ILE A 486 -11.20 0.90 14.91
CA ILE A 486 -10.90 -0.54 14.85
C ILE A 486 -11.73 -1.19 13.75
N PHE A 487 -11.12 -2.07 12.98
CA PHE A 487 -11.81 -2.83 11.94
C PHE A 487 -11.27 -4.24 11.84
N GLY A 488 -12.10 -5.18 11.43
CA GLY A 488 -11.73 -6.59 11.37
C GLY A 488 -12.79 -7.42 10.67
N GLU A 489 -12.34 -8.54 10.10
CA GLU A 489 -13.19 -9.48 9.36
C GLU A 489 -13.30 -10.82 10.08
N SER A 490 -14.46 -11.49 9.97
CA SER A 490 -14.72 -12.80 10.58
C SER A 490 -14.48 -12.79 12.09
N ALA A 491 -13.60 -13.64 12.61
CA ALA A 491 -13.17 -13.63 14.02
C ALA A 491 -12.56 -12.28 14.47
N GLY A 492 -12.00 -11.50 13.54
CA GLY A 492 -11.57 -10.12 13.76
C GLY A 492 -12.76 -9.17 13.93
N GLY A 493 -13.83 -9.33 13.13
CA GLY A 493 -15.09 -8.60 13.30
C GLY A 493 -15.79 -8.94 14.62
N VAL A 494 -15.78 -10.23 15.01
CA VAL A 494 -16.22 -10.67 16.34
C VAL A 494 -15.41 -9.98 17.42
N SER A 495 -14.08 -9.92 17.28
CA SER A 495 -13.20 -9.22 18.22
C SER A 495 -13.52 -7.72 18.32
N VAL A 496 -13.73 -7.03 17.20
CA VAL A 496 -14.17 -5.61 17.16
C VAL A 496 -15.50 -5.44 17.91
N SER A 497 -16.47 -6.30 17.64
CA SER A 497 -17.78 -6.23 18.28
C SER A 497 -17.71 -6.53 19.78
N LEU A 498 -16.84 -7.44 20.23
CA LEU A 498 -16.60 -7.70 21.65
C LEU A 498 -15.85 -6.57 22.36
N LEU A 499 -14.92 -5.92 21.66
CA LEU A 499 -14.25 -4.72 22.18
C LEU A 499 -15.24 -3.57 22.42
N LEU A 500 -16.37 -3.49 21.70
CA LEU A 500 -17.44 -2.54 22.02
C LEU A 500 -18.19 -2.87 23.32
N LEU A 501 -18.07 -4.09 23.83
CA LEU A 501 -18.73 -4.55 25.06
C LEU A 501 -17.80 -4.57 26.28
N SER A 502 -16.50 -4.47 26.06
CA SER A 502 -15.53 -4.53 27.14
C SER A 502 -15.34 -3.18 27.82
N PRO A 503 -15.31 -3.10 29.16
CA PRO A 503 -14.92 -1.87 29.85
C PRO A 503 -13.43 -1.56 29.67
N LEU A 504 -12.59 -2.56 29.34
CA LEU A 504 -11.13 -2.39 29.21
C LEU A 504 -10.70 -1.59 27.97
N SER A 505 -11.60 -1.46 27.01
CA SER A 505 -11.37 -0.79 25.73
C SER A 505 -11.91 0.64 25.68
N ASN A 506 -12.59 1.09 26.74
CA ASN A 506 -13.18 2.42 26.81
C ASN A 506 -12.12 3.52 26.61
N GLY A 507 -12.36 4.40 25.63
CA GLY A 507 -11.44 5.48 25.26
C GLY A 507 -10.23 5.08 24.41
N LEU A 508 -10.12 3.81 23.99
CA LEU A 508 -9.02 3.36 23.13
C LEU A 508 -9.28 3.54 21.62
N PHE A 509 -10.55 3.67 21.24
CA PHE A 509 -10.97 3.91 19.86
C PHE A 509 -12.27 4.72 19.81
N HIS A 510 -12.59 5.22 18.61
CA HIS A 510 -13.59 6.24 18.36
C HIS A 510 -14.61 5.81 17.31
N HIS A 511 -14.27 4.85 16.45
CA HIS A 511 -15.18 4.20 15.49
C HIS A 511 -14.89 2.70 15.41
N ALA A 512 -15.86 1.89 14.97
CA ALA A 512 -15.70 0.45 14.83
C ALA A 512 -16.34 -0.08 13.53
N ILE A 513 -15.66 -0.98 12.84
CA ILE A 513 -16.16 -1.69 11.65
C ILE A 513 -16.03 -3.20 11.87
N ALA A 514 -17.15 -3.92 11.89
CA ALA A 514 -17.16 -5.38 12.03
C ALA A 514 -17.66 -6.02 10.73
N GLU A 515 -16.71 -6.52 9.93
CA GLU A 515 -16.95 -7.13 8.62
C GLU A 515 -17.23 -8.62 8.84
N SER A 516 -18.41 -9.09 8.45
CA SER A 516 -18.70 -10.53 8.37
C SER A 516 -18.43 -11.27 9.70
N GLY A 517 -18.78 -10.67 10.84
CA GLY A 517 -18.59 -11.28 12.17
C GLY A 517 -18.91 -10.31 13.32
N THR A 518 -19.68 -10.76 14.32
CA THR A 518 -20.10 -9.90 15.45
C THR A 518 -20.21 -10.67 16.77
N ALA A 519 -20.33 -9.95 17.89
CA ALA A 519 -20.50 -10.55 19.21
C ALA A 519 -21.83 -11.33 19.35
N ALA A 520 -22.82 -11.07 18.49
CA ALA A 520 -24.09 -11.82 18.44
C ALA A 520 -23.96 -13.25 17.89
N MET A 521 -22.75 -13.68 17.55
CA MET A 521 -22.43 -15.07 17.24
C MET A 521 -22.32 -15.89 18.55
N ASP A 522 -23.48 -16.11 19.19
CA ASP A 522 -23.62 -16.65 20.55
C ASP A 522 -22.86 -17.98 20.79
N LYS A 523 -22.53 -18.72 19.74
CA LYS A 523 -21.82 -20.02 19.81
C LYS A 523 -20.31 -19.90 19.96
N LEU A 524 -19.73 -18.71 19.78
CA LEU A 524 -18.31 -18.46 20.01
C LEU A 524 -18.00 -18.16 21.49
N VAL A 525 -19.02 -17.82 22.28
CA VAL A 525 -18.89 -17.53 23.71
C VAL A 525 -19.43 -18.72 24.52
N ALA A 526 -18.62 -19.27 25.42
CA ALA A 526 -19.03 -20.35 26.33
C ALA A 526 -19.26 -19.84 27.75
N ASN A 527 -20.30 -20.40 28.39
CA ASN A 527 -20.61 -20.13 29.79
C ASN A 527 -19.63 -20.84 30.74
N ASP A 528 -19.19 -22.04 30.37
CA ASP A 528 -18.22 -22.82 31.12
C ASP A 528 -17.08 -23.26 30.19
N PRO A 529 -15.88 -22.68 30.31
CA PRO A 529 -14.74 -23.05 29.47
C PRO A 529 -14.02 -24.32 29.97
N LEU A 530 -14.27 -24.78 31.20
CA LEU A 530 -13.51 -25.85 31.85
C LEU A 530 -13.58 -27.20 31.10
N PRO A 531 -14.73 -27.65 30.55
CA PRO A 531 -14.80 -28.93 29.85
C PRO A 531 -13.83 -29.03 28.66
N MET A 532 -13.65 -27.94 27.92
CA MET A 532 -12.71 -27.91 26.80
C MET A 532 -11.26 -28.00 27.31
N THR A 533 -10.92 -27.26 28.36
CA THR A 533 -9.60 -27.33 28.98
C THR A 533 -9.30 -28.73 29.56
N GLN A 534 -10.31 -29.44 30.07
CA GLN A 534 -10.17 -30.85 30.51
C GLN A 534 -9.91 -31.81 29.34
N VAL A 535 -10.52 -31.59 28.17
CA VAL A 535 -10.20 -32.37 26.96
C VAL A 535 -8.74 -32.15 26.57
N VAL A 536 -8.25 -30.92 26.60
CA VAL A 536 -6.83 -30.63 26.35
C VAL A 536 -5.93 -31.25 27.41
N ALA A 537 -6.35 -31.25 28.68
CA ALA A 537 -5.62 -31.91 29.76
C ALA A 537 -5.45 -33.41 29.53
N ASN A 538 -6.51 -34.09 29.05
CA ASN A 538 -6.45 -35.50 28.69
C ASN A 538 -5.48 -35.77 27.54
N ILE A 539 -5.44 -34.90 26.53
CA ILE A 539 -4.54 -35.03 25.37
C ILE A 539 -3.07 -34.84 25.79
N THR A 540 -2.82 -33.86 26.66
CA THR A 540 -1.46 -33.44 27.06
C THR A 540 -0.92 -34.17 28.28
N GLY A 541 -1.76 -34.97 28.96
CA GLY A 541 -1.40 -35.65 30.20
C GLY A 541 -1.36 -34.73 31.43
N CYS A 542 -1.91 -33.52 31.34
CA CYS A 542 -2.00 -32.61 32.49
C CYS A 542 -3.02 -33.08 33.53
N SER A 543 -2.64 -33.01 34.80
CA SER A 543 -3.55 -33.29 35.91
C SER A 543 -4.59 -32.19 36.05
N PHE A 544 -5.87 -32.57 36.12
CA PHE A 544 -6.99 -31.67 36.39
C PHE A 544 -7.65 -31.96 37.75
N GLU A 545 -6.88 -32.44 38.74
CA GLU A 545 -7.33 -32.62 40.13
C GLU A 545 -7.83 -31.31 40.77
N SER A 546 -7.28 -30.17 40.33
CA SER A 546 -7.74 -28.82 40.67
C SER A 546 -7.43 -27.88 39.51
N THR A 547 -8.14 -26.77 39.40
CA THR A 547 -7.90 -25.75 38.37
C THR A 547 -6.51 -25.11 38.49
N GLN A 548 -5.99 -24.95 39.71
CA GLN A 548 -4.62 -24.49 39.93
C GLN A 548 -3.58 -25.45 39.35
N LYS A 549 -3.64 -26.75 39.69
CA LYS A 549 -2.70 -27.76 39.15
C LYS A 549 -2.80 -27.87 37.64
N LEU A 550 -4.01 -27.74 37.10
CA LEU A 550 -4.27 -27.74 35.67
C LEU A 550 -3.58 -26.54 35.00
N ALA A 551 -3.80 -25.33 35.50
CA ALA A 551 -3.17 -24.11 35.00
C ALA A 551 -1.63 -24.18 35.09
N ASP A 552 -1.10 -24.63 36.23
CA ASP A 552 0.35 -24.78 36.44
C ASP A 552 0.95 -25.78 35.45
N CYS A 553 0.28 -26.90 35.19
CA CYS A 553 0.71 -27.86 34.19
C CYS A 553 0.70 -27.26 32.78
N MET A 554 -0.41 -26.64 32.36
CA MET A 554 -0.57 -26.04 31.04
C MET A 554 0.47 -24.96 30.74
N LYS A 555 0.79 -24.13 31.73
CA LYS A 555 1.82 -23.08 31.61
C LYS A 555 3.23 -23.65 31.38
N ASN A 556 3.49 -24.88 31.83
CA ASN A 556 4.78 -25.56 31.71
C ASN A 556 4.89 -26.54 30.53
N LEU A 557 3.85 -26.69 29.70
CA LEU A 557 3.94 -27.47 28.46
C LEU A 557 5.02 -26.91 27.53
N ASP A 558 5.61 -27.76 26.70
CA ASP A 558 6.58 -27.30 25.70
C ASP A 558 5.90 -26.66 24.49
N PHE A 559 6.69 -25.96 23.68
CA PHE A 559 6.23 -25.27 22.48
C PHE A 559 5.59 -26.26 21.48
N ASP A 560 6.23 -27.41 21.26
CA ASP A 560 5.80 -28.42 20.29
C ASP A 560 4.43 -29.03 20.66
N THR A 561 4.12 -29.19 21.96
CA THR A 561 2.78 -29.61 22.39
C THR A 561 1.70 -28.62 21.92
N PHE A 562 1.95 -27.30 22.01
CA PHE A 562 0.99 -26.31 21.51
C PHE A 562 0.87 -26.34 19.99
N VAL A 563 1.96 -26.56 19.27
CA VAL A 563 1.94 -26.76 17.81
C VAL A 563 1.10 -27.99 17.45
N ASP A 564 1.28 -29.11 18.14
CA ASP A 564 0.52 -30.35 17.90
C ASP A 564 -0.98 -30.17 18.15
N LEU A 565 -1.36 -29.43 19.20
CA LEU A 565 -2.76 -29.09 19.47
C LEU A 565 -3.41 -28.32 18.31
N THR A 566 -2.65 -27.51 17.56
CA THR A 566 -3.19 -26.74 16.43
C THR A 566 -3.59 -27.62 15.24
N ASN A 567 -3.07 -28.84 15.16
CA ASN A 567 -3.41 -29.78 14.09
C ASN A 567 -4.72 -30.53 14.33
N ASN A 568 -5.30 -30.42 15.54
CA ASN A 568 -6.58 -31.02 15.86
C ASN A 568 -7.74 -30.03 15.67
N LEU A 569 -8.32 -30.03 14.48
CA LEU A 569 -9.42 -29.15 14.07
C LEU A 569 -10.74 -29.36 14.86
N GLN A 570 -10.83 -30.40 15.70
CA GLN A 570 -11.98 -30.62 16.59
C GLN A 570 -11.88 -29.80 17.88
N LEU A 571 -10.68 -29.32 18.23
CA LEU A 571 -10.50 -28.45 19.40
C LEU A 571 -10.99 -27.05 19.03
N ARG A 572 -11.99 -26.57 19.77
CA ARG A 572 -12.51 -25.21 19.65
C ARG A 572 -12.35 -24.54 21.00
N TYR A 573 -11.63 -23.42 21.03
CA TYR A 573 -11.38 -22.67 22.26
C TYR A 573 -12.36 -21.51 22.34
N PRO A 574 -13.44 -21.62 23.14
CA PRO A 574 -14.45 -20.57 23.18
C PRO A 574 -13.92 -19.34 23.93
N ILE A 575 -14.47 -18.19 23.59
CA ILE A 575 -14.36 -16.98 24.41
C ILE A 575 -15.18 -17.22 25.68
N ASN A 576 -14.69 -16.81 26.85
CA ASN A 576 -15.41 -17.00 28.11
C ASN A 576 -15.83 -15.67 28.75
N VAL A 577 -16.85 -15.70 29.60
CA VAL A 577 -17.19 -14.58 30.47
C VAL A 577 -16.23 -14.62 31.67
N ASP A 578 -15.21 -13.78 31.64
CA ASP A 578 -14.08 -13.79 32.60
C ASP A 578 -14.26 -12.79 33.76
N GLY A 579 -15.31 -11.96 33.73
CA GLY A 579 -15.59 -10.94 34.74
C GLY A 579 -14.74 -9.67 34.62
N HIS A 580 -13.78 -9.62 33.67
CA HIS A 580 -12.89 -8.47 33.49
C HIS A 580 -12.94 -7.89 32.06
N PHE A 581 -12.73 -8.72 31.03
CA PHE A 581 -12.88 -8.31 29.64
C PHE A 581 -14.36 -8.37 29.25
N LEU A 582 -15.02 -9.49 29.51
CA LEU A 582 -16.48 -9.63 29.44
C LEU A 582 -17.03 -9.78 30.86
N THR A 583 -17.75 -8.75 31.32
CA THR A 583 -18.29 -8.72 32.69
C THR A 583 -19.55 -9.56 32.84
N LYS A 584 -20.28 -9.79 31.74
CA LYS A 584 -21.55 -10.51 31.64
C LYS A 584 -21.63 -11.23 30.30
N HIS A 585 -22.65 -12.07 30.14
CA HIS A 585 -22.97 -12.68 28.85
C HIS A 585 -23.39 -11.61 27.82
N VAL A 586 -23.08 -11.86 26.55
CA VAL A 586 -23.33 -10.90 25.46
C VAL A 586 -24.82 -10.58 25.31
N ASP A 587 -25.69 -11.57 25.46
CA ASP A 587 -27.15 -11.39 25.41
C ASP A 587 -27.65 -10.46 26.53
N GLU A 588 -27.10 -10.57 27.73
CA GLU A 588 -27.40 -9.65 28.84
C GLU A 588 -26.88 -8.23 28.56
N LEU A 589 -25.65 -8.10 28.06
CA LEU A 589 -25.05 -6.80 27.70
C LEU A 589 -25.88 -6.12 26.60
N PHE A 590 -26.31 -6.88 25.60
CA PHE A 590 -27.16 -6.41 24.52
C PHE A 590 -28.54 -5.99 25.04
N GLN A 591 -29.22 -6.82 25.83
CA GLN A 591 -30.54 -6.49 26.39
C GLN A 591 -30.53 -5.25 27.29
N LYS A 592 -29.44 -5.01 28.01
CA LYS A 592 -29.30 -3.87 28.93
C LYS A 592 -28.66 -2.63 28.28
N HIS A 593 -28.28 -2.72 27.00
CA HIS A 593 -27.51 -1.69 26.30
C HIS A 593 -26.24 -1.26 27.05
N GLU A 594 -25.57 -2.22 27.72
CA GLU A 594 -24.30 -2.01 28.40
C GLU A 594 -23.13 -2.15 27.40
N LEU A 595 -23.02 -1.17 26.51
CA LEU A 595 -22.06 -1.16 25.39
C LEU A 595 -21.52 0.25 25.08
N LEU A 596 -20.42 0.33 24.35
CA LEU A 596 -19.87 1.59 23.83
C LEU A 596 -20.69 2.04 22.61
N THR A 597 -21.23 3.26 22.65
CA THR A 597 -22.10 3.82 21.59
C THR A 597 -21.34 4.67 20.56
N VAL A 598 -20.10 4.30 20.24
CA VAL A 598 -19.34 4.93 19.15
C VAL A 598 -19.98 4.62 17.78
N PRO A 599 -19.74 5.42 16.73
CA PRO A 599 -20.13 5.04 15.38
C PRO A 599 -19.69 3.63 15.01
N PHE A 600 -20.63 2.83 14.52
CA PHE A 600 -20.47 1.41 14.23
C PHE A 600 -20.91 1.10 12.79
N MET A 601 -20.05 0.45 12.03
CA MET A 601 -20.37 -0.11 10.73
C MET A 601 -20.28 -1.63 10.81
N THR A 602 -21.21 -2.33 10.18
CA THR A 602 -21.13 -3.78 10.03
C THR A 602 -21.77 -4.20 8.72
N GLY A 603 -21.47 -5.41 8.27
CA GLY A 603 -22.03 -5.95 7.05
C GLY A 603 -21.65 -7.40 6.84
N VAL A 604 -22.12 -7.93 5.73
CA VAL A 604 -21.95 -9.32 5.31
C VAL A 604 -21.75 -9.37 3.81
N ASN A 605 -21.24 -10.50 3.33
CA ASN A 605 -21.26 -10.83 1.91
C ASN A 605 -22.58 -11.54 1.55
N ASP A 606 -22.99 -11.49 0.28
CA ASP A 606 -24.30 -12.04 -0.11
C ASP A 606 -24.38 -13.58 -0.06
N ASP A 607 -23.23 -14.27 -0.05
CA ASP A 607 -23.10 -15.74 0.02
C ASP A 607 -21.98 -16.18 0.99
N GLU A 608 -22.01 -15.72 2.25
CA GLU A 608 -21.05 -16.06 3.32
C GLU A 608 -20.76 -17.56 3.50
N GLY A 609 -21.77 -18.41 3.28
CA GLY A 609 -21.64 -19.87 3.38
C GLY A 609 -21.24 -20.53 2.07
N GLY A 610 -21.00 -19.75 1.01
CA GLY A 610 -20.97 -20.18 -0.38
C GLY A 610 -19.88 -21.19 -0.70
N TRP A 611 -18.66 -21.01 -0.19
CA TRP A 611 -17.55 -21.90 -0.54
C TRP A 611 -16.49 -22.08 0.54
N LEU A 612 -15.92 -20.99 1.09
CA LEU A 612 -14.79 -21.08 2.03
C LEU A 612 -15.19 -21.91 3.26
N LEU A 613 -16.28 -21.52 3.92
CA LEU A 613 -16.76 -22.19 5.12
C LEU A 613 -17.39 -23.55 4.82
N SER A 614 -18.10 -23.69 3.70
CA SER A 614 -18.63 -24.97 3.26
C SER A 614 -17.50 -25.99 3.07
N ASN A 615 -16.34 -25.60 2.56
CA ASN A 615 -15.18 -26.50 2.45
C ASN A 615 -14.58 -26.94 3.80
N PHE A 616 -14.87 -26.23 4.90
CA PHE A 616 -14.47 -26.65 6.25
C PHE A 616 -15.44 -27.63 6.90
N PHE A 617 -16.75 -27.50 6.63
CA PHE A 617 -17.78 -28.26 7.34
C PHE A 617 -18.45 -29.35 6.50
N ALA A 618 -18.54 -29.17 5.19
CA ALA A 618 -19.24 -30.07 4.31
C ALA A 618 -18.38 -31.31 3.96
N PRO A 619 -19.01 -32.45 3.65
CA PRO A 619 -18.29 -33.65 3.22
C PRO A 619 -17.61 -33.46 1.85
N PRO A 620 -16.67 -34.34 1.47
CA PRO A 620 -16.13 -34.37 0.12
C PRO A 620 -17.24 -34.42 -0.95
N ASN A 621 -17.04 -33.73 -2.08
CA ASN A 621 -17.98 -33.63 -3.21
C ASN A 621 -19.32 -32.92 -2.90
N TRP A 622 -19.41 -32.14 -1.81
CA TRP A 622 -20.62 -31.37 -1.48
C TRP A 622 -21.06 -30.40 -2.59
N THR A 623 -20.14 -29.95 -3.44
CA THR A 623 -20.41 -29.08 -4.60
C THR A 623 -21.37 -29.72 -5.61
N GLU A 624 -21.41 -31.04 -5.69
CA GLU A 624 -22.32 -31.81 -6.57
C GLU A 624 -23.71 -32.03 -5.96
N GLY A 625 -23.93 -31.61 -4.71
CA GLY A 625 -25.18 -31.77 -3.97
C GLY A 625 -25.01 -32.52 -2.65
N MET A 626 -25.94 -32.29 -1.72
CA MET A 626 -25.92 -32.86 -0.36
C MET A 626 -27.20 -33.64 -0.05
N ASP A 627 -27.06 -34.70 0.73
CA ASP A 627 -28.22 -35.42 1.27
C ASP A 627 -28.75 -34.72 2.53
N ARG A 628 -30.06 -34.83 2.79
CA ARG A 628 -30.67 -34.26 4.00
C ARG A 628 -29.95 -34.67 5.28
N GLU A 629 -29.53 -35.93 5.38
CA GLU A 629 -28.82 -36.46 6.54
C GLU A 629 -27.46 -35.76 6.73
N GLN A 630 -26.75 -35.47 5.63
CA GLN A 630 -25.47 -34.74 5.69
C GLN A 630 -25.69 -33.33 6.25
N VAL A 631 -26.71 -32.62 5.75
CA VAL A 631 -27.09 -31.28 6.25
C VAL A 631 -27.49 -31.34 7.74
N GLN A 632 -28.30 -32.32 8.12
CA GLN A 632 -28.75 -32.53 9.50
C GLN A 632 -27.59 -32.81 10.46
N ASN A 633 -26.63 -33.64 10.05
CA ASN A 633 -25.47 -33.99 10.88
C ASN A 633 -24.61 -32.76 11.17
N ILE A 634 -24.36 -31.92 10.16
CA ILE A 634 -23.55 -30.70 10.32
C ILE A 634 -24.27 -29.70 11.25
N ILE A 635 -25.57 -29.45 11.05
CA ILE A 635 -26.31 -28.53 11.91
C ILE A 635 -26.38 -29.00 13.35
N SER A 636 -26.44 -30.32 13.58
CA SER A 636 -26.46 -30.88 14.93
C SER A 636 -25.17 -30.58 15.72
N ILE A 637 -24.05 -30.24 15.05
CA ILE A 637 -22.81 -29.79 15.71
C ILE A 637 -23.02 -28.42 16.37
N PHE A 638 -23.77 -27.52 15.74
CA PHE A 638 -24.01 -26.16 16.24
C PHE A 638 -25.30 -26.06 17.07
N TYR A 639 -26.29 -26.90 16.74
CA TYR A 639 -27.60 -26.97 17.36
C TYR A 639 -27.92 -28.42 17.77
N PRO A 640 -27.37 -28.90 18.89
CA PRO A 640 -27.50 -30.30 19.30
C PRO A 640 -28.92 -30.71 19.74
N ASP A 641 -29.81 -29.75 20.02
CA ASP A 641 -31.23 -30.06 20.28
C ASP A 641 -31.91 -30.52 18.97
N PRO A 642 -32.35 -31.80 18.87
CA PRO A 642 -32.88 -32.37 17.64
C PRO A 642 -34.19 -31.72 17.17
N ILE A 643 -34.94 -31.10 18.08
CA ILE A 643 -36.14 -30.34 17.71
C ILE A 643 -35.74 -29.07 16.97
N ILE A 644 -34.74 -28.34 17.50
CA ILE A 644 -34.27 -27.09 16.92
C ILE A 644 -33.61 -27.35 15.57
N SER A 645 -32.65 -28.27 15.51
CA SER A 645 -31.95 -28.59 14.26
C SER A 645 -32.89 -29.13 13.19
N GLY A 646 -33.83 -30.02 13.55
CA GLY A 646 -34.82 -30.54 12.60
C GLY A 646 -35.71 -29.47 11.99
N LEU A 647 -36.17 -28.50 12.81
CA LEU A 647 -36.99 -27.38 12.34
C LEU A 647 -36.21 -26.41 11.45
N ILE A 648 -34.93 -26.17 11.74
CA ILE A 648 -34.06 -25.35 10.89
C ILE A 648 -33.86 -26.06 9.53
N VAL A 649 -33.49 -27.34 9.55
CA VAL A 649 -33.26 -28.11 8.31
C VAL A 649 -34.53 -28.19 7.46
N GLU A 650 -35.70 -28.38 8.07
CA GLU A 650 -36.99 -28.34 7.36
C GLU A 650 -37.24 -26.99 6.68
N GLU A 651 -36.91 -25.87 7.34
CA GLU A 651 -37.11 -24.53 6.79
C GLU A 651 -36.22 -24.23 5.57
N TYR A 652 -34.95 -24.67 5.61
CA TYR A 652 -34.00 -24.35 4.54
C TYR A 652 -34.07 -25.32 3.36
N ILE A 653 -34.26 -26.63 3.62
CA ILE A 653 -34.18 -27.66 2.57
C ILE A 653 -35.48 -28.44 2.34
N GLY A 654 -36.56 -28.12 3.07
CA GLY A 654 -37.88 -28.73 2.86
C GLY A 654 -37.89 -30.23 3.18
N ASN A 655 -38.33 -31.07 2.22
CA ASN A 655 -38.33 -32.52 2.35
C ASN A 655 -36.94 -33.16 2.15
N GLY A 656 -35.99 -32.43 1.56
CA GLY A 656 -34.63 -32.89 1.34
C GLY A 656 -34.41 -33.85 0.16
N GLU A 657 -35.36 -33.97 -0.78
CA GLU A 657 -35.28 -34.93 -1.90
C GLU A 657 -34.31 -34.49 -3.01
N ASP A 658 -34.11 -33.19 -3.21
CA ASP A 658 -33.23 -32.63 -4.23
C ASP A 658 -31.87 -32.28 -3.63
N ARG A 659 -30.82 -33.02 -4.04
CA ARG A 659 -29.47 -32.85 -3.51
C ARG A 659 -28.86 -31.48 -3.81
N VAL A 660 -29.18 -30.89 -4.97
CA VAL A 660 -28.67 -29.57 -5.35
C VAL A 660 -29.36 -28.50 -4.50
N LYS A 661 -30.68 -28.59 -4.36
CA LYS A 661 -31.43 -27.70 -3.46
C LYS A 661 -30.97 -27.81 -2.00
N ASN A 662 -30.61 -29.01 -1.56
CA ASN A 662 -30.07 -29.22 -0.22
C ASN A 662 -28.71 -28.54 -0.02
N ARG A 663 -27.84 -28.56 -1.05
CA ARG A 663 -26.56 -27.84 -1.04
C ARG A 663 -26.79 -26.34 -0.94
N ASP A 664 -27.68 -25.79 -1.77
CA ASP A 664 -27.96 -24.35 -1.79
C ASP A 664 -28.60 -23.89 -0.47
N GLY A 665 -29.55 -24.67 0.05
CA GLY A 665 -30.13 -24.40 1.37
C GLY A 665 -29.13 -24.59 2.51
N PHE A 666 -28.12 -25.46 2.36
CA PHE A 666 -27.05 -25.60 3.33
C PHE A 666 -26.10 -24.39 3.36
N THR A 667 -25.68 -23.87 2.20
CA THR A 667 -24.81 -22.69 2.12
C THR A 667 -25.53 -21.45 2.64
N GLU A 668 -26.80 -21.25 2.25
CA GLU A 668 -27.65 -20.16 2.76
C GLU A 668 -27.81 -20.26 4.29
N MET A 669 -28.11 -21.46 4.80
CA MET A 669 -28.27 -21.71 6.24
C MET A 669 -26.98 -21.44 7.02
N LEU A 670 -25.82 -21.83 6.48
CA LEU A 670 -24.54 -21.59 7.11
C LEU A 670 -24.25 -20.08 7.21
N GLY A 671 -24.44 -19.34 6.10
CA GLY A 671 -24.27 -17.89 6.07
C GLY A 671 -25.23 -17.15 7.00
N ASP A 672 -26.51 -17.55 7.01
CA ASP A 672 -27.52 -16.93 7.86
C ASP A 672 -27.26 -17.12 9.35
N LEU A 673 -26.99 -18.36 9.77
CA LEU A 673 -26.82 -18.70 11.18
C LEU A 673 -25.51 -18.15 11.75
N MET A 674 -24.45 -18.10 10.94
CA MET A 674 -23.15 -17.63 11.39
C MET A 674 -22.96 -16.11 11.24
N PHE A 675 -23.49 -15.47 10.19
CA PHE A 675 -23.14 -14.08 9.88
C PHE A 675 -24.35 -13.17 9.71
N ASN A 676 -25.27 -13.47 8.79
CA ASN A 676 -26.34 -12.52 8.43
C ASN A 676 -27.22 -12.17 9.63
N ILE A 677 -27.73 -13.18 10.34
CA ILE A 677 -28.62 -12.92 11.49
C ILE A 677 -27.85 -12.29 12.66
N PRO A 678 -26.65 -12.77 13.04
CA PRO A 678 -25.83 -12.09 14.04
C PRO A 678 -25.51 -10.63 13.71
N ALA A 679 -25.16 -10.30 12.45
CA ALA A 679 -24.89 -8.92 12.03
C ALA A 679 -26.12 -8.02 12.19
N ILE A 680 -27.30 -8.49 11.77
CA ILE A 680 -28.56 -7.74 11.95
C ILE A 680 -28.90 -7.57 13.44
N LYS A 681 -28.69 -8.60 14.28
CA LYS A 681 -28.88 -8.49 15.75
C LYS A 681 -27.96 -7.44 16.37
N ALA A 682 -26.68 -7.44 16.01
CA ALA A 682 -25.72 -6.45 16.50
C ALA A 682 -26.09 -5.04 16.03
N ALA A 683 -26.41 -4.86 14.74
CA ALA A 683 -26.83 -3.58 14.18
C ALA A 683 -28.08 -3.03 14.87
N ASN A 684 -29.10 -3.86 15.09
CA ASN A 684 -30.31 -3.51 15.83
C ASN A 684 -29.99 -3.08 17.26
N THR A 685 -29.18 -3.86 17.98
CA THR A 685 -28.81 -3.57 19.38
C THR A 685 -28.07 -2.25 19.50
N HIS A 686 -27.07 -2.01 18.65
CA HIS A 686 -26.32 -0.75 18.67
C HIS A 686 -27.19 0.45 18.27
N ARG A 687 -28.08 0.29 17.28
CA ARG A 687 -29.07 1.32 16.91
C ARG A 687 -29.98 1.65 18.09
N ASP A 688 -30.52 0.63 18.75
CA ASP A 688 -31.48 0.78 19.85
C ASP A 688 -30.83 1.36 21.12
N ALA A 689 -29.52 1.15 21.27
CA ALA A 689 -28.68 1.83 22.27
C ALA A 689 -28.33 3.28 21.90
N GLY A 690 -28.68 3.75 20.69
CA GLY A 690 -28.48 5.13 20.22
C GLY A 690 -27.18 5.39 19.46
N ALA A 691 -26.39 4.36 19.14
CA ALA A 691 -25.17 4.51 18.35
C ALA A 691 -25.49 4.88 16.89
N PRO A 692 -24.63 5.64 16.19
CA PRO A 692 -24.71 5.77 14.74
C PRO A 692 -24.32 4.45 14.06
N VAL A 693 -25.28 3.80 13.39
CA VAL A 693 -25.05 2.50 12.74
C VAL A 693 -25.14 2.63 11.22
N TYR A 694 -24.25 1.93 10.50
CA TYR A 694 -24.31 1.74 9.05
C TYR A 694 -24.21 0.25 8.73
N LEU A 695 -25.09 -0.24 7.86
CA LEU A 695 -25.14 -1.64 7.44
C LEU A 695 -24.83 -1.77 5.95
N TYR A 696 -24.10 -2.80 5.53
CA TYR A 696 -23.94 -3.16 4.11
C TYR A 696 -24.16 -4.64 3.83
N GLU A 697 -24.42 -4.94 2.56
CA GLU A 697 -24.26 -6.27 1.95
C GLU A 697 -23.33 -6.11 0.74
N TYR A 698 -22.23 -6.86 0.71
CA TYR A 698 -21.27 -6.82 -0.38
C TYR A 698 -21.58 -7.94 -1.39
N GLN A 699 -21.76 -7.57 -2.66
CA GLN A 699 -22.38 -8.40 -3.70
C GLN A 699 -21.50 -8.53 -4.94
N TYR A 700 -20.17 -8.53 -4.76
CA TYR A 700 -19.23 -8.66 -5.88
C TYR A 700 -18.17 -9.74 -5.62
N PRO A 701 -18.32 -10.95 -6.21
CA PRO A 701 -17.25 -11.94 -6.18
C PRO A 701 -16.06 -11.45 -7.02
N PRO A 702 -14.85 -11.32 -6.45
CA PRO A 702 -13.67 -10.89 -7.20
C PRO A 702 -13.39 -11.82 -8.39
N LYS A 703 -12.99 -11.27 -9.55
CA LYS A 703 -12.78 -12.07 -10.77
C LYS A 703 -11.81 -13.22 -10.55
N LEU A 704 -10.73 -12.98 -9.81
CA LEU A 704 -9.74 -14.00 -9.43
C LEU A 704 -10.37 -15.21 -8.72
N MET A 705 -11.40 -14.98 -7.90
CA MET A 705 -12.08 -16.03 -7.16
C MET A 705 -13.13 -16.75 -7.99
N GLN A 706 -13.77 -16.07 -8.95
CA GLN A 706 -14.72 -16.71 -9.87
C GLN A 706 -14.08 -17.86 -10.66
N ASP A 707 -12.81 -17.73 -11.05
CA ASP A 707 -12.07 -18.78 -11.77
C ASP A 707 -11.66 -19.96 -10.85
N ARG A 708 -11.73 -19.78 -9.53
CA ARG A 708 -11.26 -20.76 -8.52
C ARG A 708 -12.41 -21.45 -7.78
N ARG A 709 -13.63 -20.95 -7.92
CA ARG A 709 -14.82 -21.43 -7.21
C ARG A 709 -15.87 -21.96 -8.19
N PRO A 710 -16.75 -22.89 -7.78
CA PRO A 710 -17.90 -23.27 -8.59
C PRO A 710 -18.77 -22.05 -8.96
N SER A 711 -19.34 -22.05 -10.16
CA SER A 711 -20.10 -20.90 -10.70
C SER A 711 -21.39 -20.57 -9.95
N PHE A 712 -21.83 -21.42 -9.02
CA PHE A 712 -23.00 -21.17 -8.18
C PHE A 712 -22.67 -20.32 -6.95
N VAL A 713 -21.39 -20.15 -6.64
CA VAL A 713 -20.94 -19.38 -5.47
C VAL A 713 -21.05 -17.89 -5.77
N GLY A 714 -21.74 -17.16 -4.91
CA GLY A 714 -21.84 -15.71 -4.92
C GLY A 714 -20.59 -15.04 -4.37
N CYS A 715 -20.78 -13.90 -3.70
CA CYS A 715 -19.72 -13.27 -2.93
C CYS A 715 -19.53 -14.05 -1.62
N ASP A 716 -18.43 -14.79 -1.55
CA ASP A 716 -18.13 -15.71 -0.46
C ASP A 716 -17.51 -14.98 0.73
N HIS A 717 -17.38 -15.65 1.87
CA HIS A 717 -16.72 -15.11 3.06
C HIS A 717 -15.31 -14.54 2.72
N ALA A 718 -14.99 -13.37 3.28
CA ALA A 718 -13.72 -12.64 3.11
C ALA A 718 -13.44 -11.98 1.74
N ASP A 719 -14.35 -12.03 0.77
CA ASP A 719 -14.13 -11.46 -0.57
C ASP A 719 -13.97 -9.93 -0.58
N GLU A 720 -14.61 -9.23 0.36
CA GLU A 720 -14.55 -7.77 0.50
C GLU A 720 -13.16 -7.26 0.89
N ILE A 721 -12.35 -8.09 1.58
CA ILE A 721 -11.00 -7.73 2.02
C ILE A 721 -10.15 -7.25 0.83
N MET A 722 -10.31 -7.86 -0.35
CA MET A 722 -9.55 -7.51 -1.55
C MET A 722 -9.75 -6.05 -1.96
N THR A 723 -10.97 -5.53 -1.82
CA THR A 723 -11.30 -4.15 -2.17
C THR A 723 -11.04 -3.18 -1.03
N VAL A 724 -11.28 -3.59 0.23
CA VAL A 724 -10.97 -2.80 1.45
C VAL A 724 -9.49 -2.48 1.57
N PHE A 725 -8.60 -3.45 1.30
CA PHE A 725 -7.15 -3.24 1.35
C PHE A 725 -6.54 -2.83 0.01
N GLY A 726 -7.33 -2.72 -1.06
CA GLY A 726 -6.87 -2.29 -2.37
C GLY A 726 -5.77 -3.15 -2.95
N PHE A 727 -5.96 -4.48 -2.93
CA PHE A 727 -4.95 -5.46 -3.36
C PHE A 727 -4.45 -5.19 -4.79
N CYS A 728 -5.33 -4.70 -5.67
CA CYS A 728 -5.03 -4.27 -7.04
C CYS A 728 -3.95 -3.18 -7.16
N PHE A 729 -3.70 -2.43 -6.08
CA PHE A 729 -2.74 -1.34 -6.03
C PHE A 729 -1.45 -1.68 -5.28
N THR A 730 -1.40 -2.83 -4.63
CA THR A 730 -0.24 -3.24 -3.82
C THR A 730 0.92 -3.74 -4.70
N THR A 731 2.16 -3.46 -4.29
CA THR A 731 3.37 -3.85 -5.05
C THR A 731 4.33 -4.73 -4.24
N SER A 732 4.06 -4.94 -2.96
CA SER A 732 4.98 -5.59 -2.02
C SER A 732 4.48 -6.98 -1.57
N HIS A 733 5.02 -7.50 -0.46
CA HIS A 733 5.00 -8.88 0.06
C HIS A 733 3.71 -9.74 -0.02
N VAL A 734 2.54 -9.20 -0.34
CA VAL A 734 1.35 -9.99 -0.67
C VAL A 734 1.17 -9.92 -2.19
N LYS A 735 1.47 -11.01 -2.90
CA LYS A 735 1.32 -11.09 -4.35
C LYS A 735 0.25 -12.11 -4.69
N LEU A 736 -0.78 -11.74 -5.44
CA LEU A 736 -1.71 -12.70 -6.02
C LEU A 736 -0.96 -13.45 -7.13
N SER A 737 -0.73 -14.75 -6.94
CA SER A 737 -0.04 -15.57 -7.93
C SER A 737 -0.98 -15.96 -9.05
N VAL A 738 -0.50 -15.67 -10.25
CA VAL A 738 -0.80 -16.25 -11.58
C VAL A 738 -1.33 -15.18 -12.54
N VAL A 739 -0.41 -14.76 -13.41
CA VAL A 739 -0.56 -14.41 -14.83
C VAL A 739 -1.42 -13.17 -15.15
N LEU A 740 -0.73 -12.07 -15.47
CA LEU A 740 -1.04 -11.12 -16.55
C LEU A 740 -2.46 -10.51 -16.69
N ASP A 741 -3.39 -10.73 -15.78
CA ASP A 741 -4.67 -10.04 -15.75
C ASP A 741 -4.61 -8.98 -14.65
N GLU A 742 -4.32 -7.75 -15.07
CA GLU A 742 -4.56 -6.57 -14.24
C GLU A 742 -6.00 -6.63 -13.72
N CYS A 743 -6.24 -6.35 -12.44
CA CYS A 743 -7.61 -6.09 -11.96
C CYS A 743 -8.31 -5.20 -12.98
N SER A 744 -9.59 -5.47 -13.28
CA SER A 744 -10.28 -4.65 -14.27
C SER A 744 -10.37 -3.20 -13.78
N GLU A 745 -10.52 -2.24 -14.69
CA GLU A 745 -10.72 -0.84 -14.29
C GLU A 745 -11.96 -0.68 -13.40
N GLU A 746 -12.99 -1.50 -13.60
CA GLU A 746 -14.15 -1.56 -12.70
C GLU A 746 -13.80 -2.09 -11.31
N GLU A 747 -12.98 -3.14 -11.17
CA GLU A 747 -12.51 -3.65 -9.87
C GLU A 747 -11.65 -2.62 -9.14
N MET A 748 -10.74 -1.95 -9.88
CA MET A 748 -9.94 -0.86 -9.34
C MET A 748 -10.82 0.31 -8.88
N GLN A 749 -11.86 0.65 -9.65
CA GLN A 749 -12.80 1.69 -9.28
C GLN A 749 -13.62 1.30 -8.05
N LEU A 750 -14.12 0.07 -7.98
CA LEU A 750 -14.82 -0.45 -6.81
C LEU A 750 -13.94 -0.38 -5.56
N SER A 751 -12.67 -0.80 -5.67
CA SER A 751 -11.74 -0.72 -4.56
C SER A 751 -11.49 0.72 -4.10
N ARG A 752 -11.33 1.69 -5.02
CA ARG A 752 -11.24 3.11 -4.65
C ARG A 752 -12.50 3.59 -3.92
N THR A 753 -13.69 3.19 -4.38
CA THR A 753 -14.96 3.53 -3.75
C THR A 753 -15.05 2.94 -2.32
N VAL A 754 -14.75 1.66 -2.16
CA VAL A 754 -14.77 0.96 -0.87
C VAL A 754 -13.77 1.57 0.11
N MET A 755 -12.51 1.76 -0.30
CA MET A 755 -11.52 2.45 0.54
C MET A 755 -11.98 3.85 0.95
N SER A 756 -12.69 4.56 0.08
CA SER A 756 -13.23 5.89 0.39
C SER A 756 -14.34 5.84 1.45
N TYR A 757 -15.27 4.89 1.37
CA TYR A 757 -16.29 4.71 2.42
C TYR A 757 -15.66 4.38 3.79
N TRP A 758 -14.71 3.44 3.82
CA TRP A 758 -14.04 3.01 5.05
C TRP A 758 -13.24 4.15 5.67
N ALA A 759 -12.48 4.90 4.86
CA ALA A 759 -11.70 6.02 5.36
C ALA A 759 -12.55 7.24 5.74
N ASN A 760 -13.65 7.53 5.04
CA ASN A 760 -14.59 8.58 5.45
C ASN A 760 -15.23 8.25 6.79
N PHE A 761 -15.59 6.97 6.99
CA PHE A 761 -16.07 6.50 8.27
C PHE A 761 -15.00 6.67 9.36
N ALA A 762 -13.75 6.32 9.06
CA ALA A 762 -12.64 6.54 10.00
C ALA A 762 -12.42 8.03 10.34
N ARG A 763 -12.59 8.93 9.36
CA ARG A 763 -12.45 10.39 9.53
C ARG A 763 -13.59 11.03 10.32
N THR A 764 -14.83 10.60 10.10
CA THR A 764 -16.02 11.38 10.47
C THR A 764 -17.09 10.61 11.25
N GLY A 765 -16.99 9.29 11.34
CA GLY A 765 -18.04 8.42 11.86
C GLY A 765 -19.21 8.20 10.88
N SER A 766 -19.07 8.66 9.62
CA SER A 766 -20.01 8.43 8.52
C SER A 766 -19.24 8.01 7.26
N PRO A 767 -19.69 6.99 6.51
CA PRO A 767 -19.03 6.57 5.28
C PRO A 767 -19.21 7.56 4.12
N ASN A 768 -20.22 8.43 4.19
CA ASN A 768 -20.54 9.38 3.12
C ASN A 768 -19.42 10.40 2.84
N GLY A 769 -19.26 10.78 1.57
CA GLY A 769 -18.35 11.83 1.12
C GLY A 769 -18.59 12.20 -0.35
N ASP A 770 -17.88 13.21 -0.84
CA ASP A 770 -18.04 13.70 -2.21
C ASP A 770 -17.75 12.61 -3.26
N GLY A 771 -18.60 12.53 -4.29
CA GLY A 771 -18.45 11.56 -5.37
C GLY A 771 -18.86 10.11 -5.04
N LEU A 772 -19.31 9.84 -3.81
CA LEU A 772 -19.83 8.53 -3.40
C LEU A 772 -21.36 8.48 -3.42
N ALA A 773 -21.91 7.29 -3.64
CA ALA A 773 -23.34 7.08 -3.45
C ALA A 773 -23.72 7.30 -1.98
N HIS A 774 -24.94 7.77 -1.73
CA HIS A 774 -25.38 7.99 -0.37
C HIS A 774 -25.55 6.65 0.35
N TRP A 775 -24.85 6.49 1.48
CA TRP A 775 -25.02 5.37 2.38
C TRP A 775 -25.94 5.79 3.53
N PRO A 776 -27.15 5.21 3.62
CA PRO A 776 -28.13 5.57 4.64
C PRO A 776 -27.65 5.14 6.03
N LYS A 777 -27.96 5.96 7.03
CA LYS A 777 -27.81 5.56 8.44
C LYS A 777 -28.84 4.47 8.74
N TYR A 778 -28.40 3.35 9.30
CA TYR A 778 -29.28 2.25 9.69
C TYR A 778 -30.20 2.70 10.84
N GLY A 779 -31.50 2.70 10.58
CA GLY A 779 -32.52 3.26 11.46
C GLY A 779 -33.81 2.44 11.46
N ALA A 780 -34.94 3.08 11.74
CA ALA A 780 -36.26 2.43 11.76
C ALA A 780 -36.67 1.88 10.40
N GLU A 781 -36.20 2.50 9.31
CA GLU A 781 -36.45 2.03 7.94
C GLU A 781 -35.59 0.83 7.55
N GLU A 782 -34.62 0.42 8.38
CA GLU A 782 -33.71 -0.72 8.15
C GLU A 782 -32.98 -0.66 6.79
N GLN A 783 -32.65 0.55 6.32
CA GLN A 783 -31.94 0.76 5.07
C GLN A 783 -30.44 0.43 5.21
N TYR A 784 -29.88 -0.21 4.20
CA TYR A 784 -28.47 -0.60 4.13
C TYR A 784 -27.90 -0.31 2.74
N LEU A 785 -26.58 -0.35 2.58
CA LEU A 785 -25.93 -0.18 1.28
C LEU A 785 -25.58 -1.54 0.67
N GLU A 786 -26.04 -1.77 -0.55
CA GLU A 786 -25.58 -2.88 -1.38
C GLU A 786 -24.35 -2.43 -2.18
N ILE A 787 -23.22 -3.08 -1.94
CA ILE A 787 -21.96 -2.76 -2.60
C ILE A 787 -21.76 -3.72 -3.77
N ARG A 788 -22.02 -3.23 -4.99
CA ARG A 788 -21.85 -3.98 -6.24
C ARG A 788 -20.74 -3.36 -7.10
N LEU A 789 -20.33 -4.06 -8.16
CA LEU A 789 -19.25 -3.62 -9.05
C LEU A 789 -19.48 -2.25 -9.69
N LYS A 790 -20.68 -2.00 -10.26
CA LYS A 790 -20.95 -0.81 -11.07
C LYS A 790 -21.69 0.30 -10.34
N GLU A 791 -22.53 -0.05 -9.39
CA GLU A 791 -23.37 0.89 -8.65
C GLU A 791 -23.52 0.46 -7.20
N GLN A 792 -23.69 1.44 -6.31
CA GLN A 792 -24.06 1.19 -4.93
C GLN A 792 -25.50 1.66 -4.73
N VAL A 793 -26.35 0.75 -4.26
CA VAL A 793 -27.79 0.98 -4.16
C VAL A 793 -28.25 0.81 -2.73
N THR A 794 -29.30 1.54 -2.35
CA THR A 794 -29.91 1.39 -1.03
C THR A 794 -30.85 0.18 -1.03
N GLY A 795 -30.52 -0.82 -0.23
CA GLY A 795 -31.40 -1.93 0.11
C GLY A 795 -32.24 -1.62 1.35
N GLN A 796 -33.25 -2.45 1.63
CA GLN A 796 -34.10 -2.32 2.81
C GLN A 796 -34.38 -3.69 3.44
N SER A 797 -34.31 -3.75 4.78
CA SER A 797 -34.64 -4.95 5.57
C SER A 797 -33.87 -6.21 5.13
N LEU A 798 -32.53 -6.16 5.21
CA LEU A 798 -31.62 -7.26 4.89
C LEU A 798 -32.09 -8.58 5.54
N LYS A 799 -32.28 -9.63 4.71
CA LYS A 799 -32.67 -11.00 5.12
C LYS A 799 -33.87 -11.07 6.11
N LYS A 800 -34.84 -10.15 6.00
CA LYS A 800 -35.96 -9.99 6.93
C LYS A 800 -36.69 -11.29 7.29
N ASP A 801 -37.08 -12.07 6.28
CA ASP A 801 -37.88 -13.27 6.50
C ASP A 801 -37.11 -14.33 7.29
N ARG A 802 -35.82 -14.49 7.00
CA ARG A 802 -34.91 -15.38 7.74
C ARG A 802 -34.67 -14.88 9.16
N PHE A 803 -34.51 -13.57 9.34
CA PHE A 803 -34.40 -12.96 10.66
C PHE A 803 -35.64 -13.22 11.51
N VAL A 804 -36.84 -13.00 10.97
CA VAL A 804 -38.12 -13.25 11.66
C VAL A 804 -38.27 -14.75 11.97
N PHE A 805 -37.93 -15.64 11.03
CA PHE A 805 -37.98 -17.07 11.27
C PHE A 805 -37.09 -17.47 12.47
N LEU A 806 -35.80 -17.10 12.43
CA LEU A 806 -34.83 -17.53 13.45
C LEU A 806 -35.06 -16.89 14.82
N THR A 807 -35.52 -15.64 14.86
CA THR A 807 -35.67 -14.89 16.13
C THR A 807 -37.05 -14.98 16.76
N GLN A 808 -38.10 -15.26 15.97
CA GLN A 808 -39.49 -15.25 16.47
C GLN A 808 -40.20 -16.59 16.21
N THR A 809 -40.25 -17.04 14.95
CA THR A 809 -41.04 -18.22 14.56
C THR A 809 -40.46 -19.52 15.12
N LEU A 810 -39.15 -19.71 15.01
CA LEU A 810 -38.46 -20.91 15.46
C LEU A 810 -38.61 -21.11 16.98
N PRO A 811 -38.34 -20.12 17.87
CA PRO A 811 -38.61 -20.26 19.29
C PRO A 811 -40.05 -20.66 19.62
N GLN A 812 -41.04 -20.09 18.93
CA GLN A 812 -42.47 -20.44 19.11
C GLN A 812 -42.75 -21.89 18.68
N LYS A 813 -42.26 -22.32 17.51
CA LYS A 813 -42.40 -23.71 17.03
C LYS A 813 -41.76 -24.70 18.01
N VAL A 814 -40.58 -24.36 18.55
CA VAL A 814 -39.87 -25.19 19.55
C VAL A 814 -40.70 -25.34 20.83
N GLN A 815 -41.26 -24.24 21.35
CA GLN A 815 -42.14 -24.29 22.52
C GLN A 815 -43.38 -25.16 22.27
N GLN A 816 -44.02 -25.03 21.11
CA GLN A 816 -45.19 -25.83 20.73
C GLN A 816 -44.87 -27.32 20.63
N GLN A 817 -43.74 -27.70 20.00
CA GLN A 817 -43.33 -29.10 19.90
C GLN A 817 -42.93 -29.70 21.25
N LYS A 818 -42.22 -28.94 22.09
CA LYS A 818 -41.88 -29.38 23.46
C LYS A 818 -43.13 -29.56 24.31
N ALA A 819 -44.12 -28.67 24.19
CA ALA A 819 -45.41 -28.81 24.87
C ALA A 819 -46.21 -30.03 24.39
N LYS A 820 -46.24 -30.31 23.08
CA LYS A 820 -46.90 -31.52 22.53
C LYS A 820 -46.28 -32.82 23.06
N LYS A 821 -44.94 -32.91 23.09
CA LYS A 821 -44.24 -34.07 23.67
C LYS A 821 -44.55 -34.25 25.15
N HIS A 822 -44.72 -33.17 25.91
CA HIS A 822 -45.11 -33.24 27.32
C HIS A 822 -46.58 -33.62 27.55
N SER A 823 -47.47 -33.44 26.57
CA SER A 823 -48.87 -33.88 26.65
C SER A 823 -49.12 -35.32 26.17
N GLU A 824 -48.15 -35.90 25.46
CA GLU A 824 -48.19 -37.28 24.93
C GLU A 824 -47.43 -38.29 25.81
N LEU A 825 -46.68 -37.81 26.81
CA LEU A 825 -46.03 -38.56 27.89
C LEU A 825 -46.88 -38.49 29.17
#